data_AF-Q0CZR5-F1
#
_entry.id   AF-Q0CZR5-F1
#
_cell.length_a   1.000
_cell.length_b   1.000
_cell.length_c   1.000
_cell.angle_alpha   90.00
_cell.angle_beta   90.00
_cell.angle_gamma   90.00
#
_symmetry.space_group_name_H-M   'P 1'
#
loop_
_entity.id
_entity.type
_entity.pdbx_description
1 polymer ?
#
loop_
_entity_poly.entity_id
_entity_poly.type
_entity_poly.pdbx_seq_one_letter_code
_entity_poly.pdbx_strand_id
1 'polypeptide(L)'
;MASFHWEENVSLQCYNTFSIPVTTRYLVRIQNSRLSKLVQSPFFQDHRHVILGGGSNVLFAGKTYDGIVLKNEIMGIETLARDDMHTTLKVGGGVAWSFLVDYCLTHKLGGIENLSLIPGTVGAAPIQNIGAYGVELSDVLESVEIVDLTDGKTRTMTRAECMFGYRDSIFKRLKDVLVCTVTVKLTNAPHHRLNTTYGSIQQVLSERDCLTPTISSVSEAVCLLRKHKLPDPRELGNAGSFFQNVTVDDCTCQSLKTKYPALPVFTKAQGRNLIPAAWFIEQCGWKGRRIGRVGRRMTNMWGELNGLGLRTVHRKENWSDIFSVTTCCDFTAQTLARRIRMLSTDLKEALRYESPAHMPGFPPSISPIHFVCIGGHGQSAIALILLKLGYVVQGSDIKESDNVVRLRAAGATVFIGHDKDQLGSAKLVVASSAATWGSKPNVEVEAARERRIPVIHRSEMLASLMRHHKSIAICGSHGKSTTTSMVAGMLEAGGLSPTTISGAVVTQYGSNAHMGSGNWMVVEADESDGTMVQLPALISVVTNIDSDHITFYGTQEKTRATFAQFVRNVPFYGLAVLCIDDPGVRKMLPEVQDRNIITYGVSEDADVRAEDVKYNPQDSTFVLSVRNRRDGTRRVVGCIVLNVLGLHNLQNALATTAIALELGIELESIRYALRNFQGTNRRYIHVGEANGIQIIDDFGTHPAEMKATQTMAKQAGARRIIAVYQPTAVVRNVEAWLEEYPAAFEESAHIIIGQADGVGVDPVPAGKARETLVQYLHSHGREDAISMPDPSALPELVSRLGQEGDFVVCMGFRSSTLWARALAGQLKALGNPGMKGDQ
;
A
#
# COMPACT_ATOMS: atom_id res chain seq x y z
N MET A 1 3.18 28.34 25.24
CA MET A 1 4.51 27.87 25.70
C MET A 1 4.56 26.37 25.45
N ALA A 2 5.49 25.85 24.65
CA ALA A 2 5.43 24.44 24.24
C ALA A 2 6.00 23.51 25.32
N SER A 3 5.14 22.66 25.90
CA SER A 3 5.54 21.47 26.67
C SER A 3 5.89 20.36 25.68
N PHE A 4 7.07 19.75 25.81
CA PHE A 4 7.41 18.55 25.03
C PHE A 4 6.60 17.37 25.58
N HIS A 5 6.04 16.57 24.67
CA HIS A 5 5.36 15.34 25.03
C HIS A 5 6.38 14.21 25.16
N TRP A 6 6.36 13.53 26.29
CA TRP A 6 7.23 12.40 26.60
C TRP A 6 6.38 11.14 26.62
N GLU A 7 6.67 10.21 25.72
CA GLU A 7 6.03 8.90 25.69
C GLU A 7 6.96 7.91 26.43
N GLU A 8 6.42 7.14 27.37
CA GLU A 8 7.20 6.15 28.13
C GLU A 8 7.01 4.73 27.61
N ASN A 9 8.06 3.91 27.70
CA ASN A 9 8.03 2.47 27.37
C ASN A 9 7.47 2.18 25.97
N VAL A 10 7.91 2.95 24.97
CA VAL A 10 7.41 2.86 23.59
C VAL A 10 8.13 1.77 22.80
N SER A 11 7.36 0.92 22.10
CA SER A 11 7.94 -0.02 21.14
C SER A 11 8.61 0.71 19.96
N LEU A 12 9.89 0.44 19.76
CA LEU A 12 10.70 0.87 18.62
C LEU A 12 10.57 -0.04 17.40
N GLN A 13 9.74 -1.09 17.45
CA GLN A 13 9.64 -2.10 16.39
C GLN A 13 9.30 -1.48 15.03
N CYS A 14 8.34 -0.55 14.98
CA CYS A 14 7.95 0.16 13.76
C CYS A 14 8.93 1.29 13.37
N TYR A 15 9.94 1.56 14.19
CA TYR A 15 10.88 2.66 14.00
C TYR A 15 12.30 2.21 13.63
N ASN A 16 12.50 0.91 13.37
CA ASN A 16 13.75 0.36 12.84
C ASN A 16 13.47 -0.59 11.68
N THR A 17 14.30 -0.56 10.62
CA THR A 17 14.04 -1.32 9.38
C THR A 17 14.26 -2.82 9.53
N PHE A 18 14.72 -3.31 10.68
CA PHE A 18 14.82 -4.73 10.97
C PHE A 18 13.59 -5.28 11.69
N SER A 19 12.64 -4.40 12.05
CA SER A 19 11.46 -4.73 12.85
C SER A 19 11.81 -5.49 14.13
N ILE A 20 12.95 -5.13 14.75
CA ILE A 20 13.40 -5.75 16.00
C ILE A 20 12.51 -5.22 17.13
N PRO A 21 11.88 -6.10 17.93
CA PRO A 21 11.04 -5.72 19.05
C PRO A 21 11.93 -5.21 20.20
N VAL A 22 12.15 -3.90 20.22
CA VAL A 22 12.86 -3.18 21.28
C VAL A 22 11.94 -2.11 21.83
N THR A 23 11.97 -1.89 23.13
CA THR A 23 11.22 -0.80 23.78
C THR A 23 12.18 0.31 24.19
N THR A 24 11.85 1.59 23.98
CA THR A 24 12.60 2.70 24.59
C THR A 24 11.96 3.14 25.89
N ARG A 25 12.78 3.52 26.88
CA ARG A 25 12.27 4.09 28.13
C ARG A 25 11.52 5.39 27.87
N TYR A 26 12.07 6.28 27.05
CA TYR A 26 11.45 7.55 26.68
C TYR A 26 11.52 7.78 25.16
N LEU A 27 10.44 8.30 24.57
CA LEU A 27 10.38 8.78 23.18
C LEU A 27 9.89 10.24 23.17
N VAL A 28 10.58 11.09 22.42
CA VAL A 28 10.20 12.48 22.20
C VAL A 28 10.15 12.73 20.70
N ARG A 29 9.00 13.22 20.21
CA ARG A 29 8.79 13.56 18.80
C ARG A 29 9.16 15.01 18.54
N ILE A 30 10.06 15.21 17.59
CA ILE A 30 10.63 16.51 17.25
C ILE A 30 9.97 17.03 15.98
N GLN A 31 9.07 18.00 16.13
CA GLN A 31 8.30 18.56 15.02
C GLN A 31 8.78 19.96 14.57
N ASN A 32 9.69 20.59 15.32
CA ASN A 32 10.30 21.87 14.97
C ASN A 32 11.72 22.00 15.58
N SER A 33 12.46 23.04 15.20
CA SER A 33 13.84 23.29 15.64
C SER A 33 13.98 23.95 17.02
N ARG A 34 12.89 24.28 17.72
CA ARG A 34 12.93 25.00 19.01
C ARG A 34 13.18 24.04 20.18
N LEU A 35 14.38 23.50 20.29
CA LEU A 35 14.72 22.46 21.29
C LEU A 35 15.44 22.96 22.54
N SER A 36 15.70 24.27 22.66
CA SER A 36 16.48 24.83 23.77
C SER A 36 15.94 24.43 25.16
N LYS A 37 14.62 24.49 25.36
CA LYS A 37 14.00 24.08 26.63
C LYS A 37 14.11 22.57 26.92
N LEU A 38 14.08 21.73 25.88
CA LEU A 38 14.27 20.29 26.02
C LEU A 38 15.70 20.00 26.48
N VAL A 39 16.67 20.54 25.74
CA VAL A 39 18.11 20.34 25.97
C VAL A 39 18.56 20.88 27.32
N GLN A 40 17.98 22.00 27.78
CA GLN A 40 18.29 22.62 29.07
C GLN A 40 17.58 21.97 30.26
N SER A 41 16.67 21.01 30.01
CA SER A 41 15.99 20.33 31.13
C SER A 41 16.95 19.39 31.85
N PRO A 42 16.97 19.39 33.21
CA PRO A 42 17.79 18.45 33.97
C PRO A 42 17.53 17.00 33.56
N PHE A 43 16.26 16.69 33.31
CA PHE A 43 15.84 15.37 32.85
C PHE A 43 16.52 14.93 31.55
N PHE A 44 16.62 15.82 30.55
CA PHE A 44 17.32 15.49 29.29
C PHE A 44 18.83 15.32 29.49
N GLN A 45 19.43 16.11 30.39
CA GLN A 45 20.87 16.06 30.69
C GLN A 45 21.26 14.78 31.47
N ASP A 46 20.36 14.29 32.33
CA ASP A 46 20.57 13.11 33.16
C ASP A 46 20.39 11.78 32.40
N HIS A 47 19.81 11.82 31.19
CA HIS A 47 19.51 10.61 30.40
C HIS A 47 20.30 10.56 29.10
N ARG A 48 20.75 9.36 28.73
CA ARG A 48 21.33 9.11 27.40
C ARG A 48 20.27 9.31 26.33
N HIS A 49 20.64 9.93 25.22
CA HIS A 49 19.72 10.15 24.11
C HIS A 49 20.28 9.64 22.77
N VAL A 50 19.38 9.31 21.84
CA VAL A 50 19.71 8.93 20.48
C VAL A 50 18.72 9.57 19.50
N ILE A 51 19.23 10.06 18.37
CA ILE A 51 18.38 10.61 17.31
C ILE A 51 18.00 9.49 16.36
N LEU A 52 16.69 9.32 16.16
CA LEU A 52 16.14 8.33 15.26
C LEU A 52 15.46 9.00 14.06
N GLY A 53 16.06 8.85 12.89
CA GLY A 53 15.41 9.13 11.61
C GLY A 53 14.51 7.97 11.19
N GLY A 54 14.74 7.39 10.01
CA GLY A 54 14.01 6.21 9.53
C GLY A 54 14.49 4.86 10.09
N GLY A 55 15.47 4.84 10.98
CA GLY A 55 16.00 3.61 11.60
C GLY A 55 16.69 2.63 10.64
N SER A 56 17.05 3.07 9.42
CA SER A 56 17.51 2.21 8.33
C SER A 56 18.90 1.60 8.51
N ASN A 57 19.70 2.16 9.41
CA ASN A 57 21.06 1.71 9.74
C ASN A 57 21.27 1.59 11.26
N VAL A 58 20.20 1.38 12.02
CA VAL A 58 20.24 1.29 13.49
C VAL A 58 19.92 -0.13 13.91
N LEU A 59 20.78 -0.72 14.72
CA LEU A 59 20.57 -2.04 15.33
C LEU A 59 20.56 -1.89 16.86
N PHE A 60 19.40 -2.15 17.47
CA PHE A 60 19.27 -2.22 18.92
C PHE A 60 19.69 -3.62 19.39
N ALA A 61 20.61 -3.69 20.36
CA ALA A 61 21.21 -4.96 20.81
C ALA A 61 20.51 -5.59 22.03
N GLY A 62 19.64 -4.83 22.71
CA GLY A 62 18.88 -5.27 23.88
C GLY A 62 17.36 -5.25 23.64
N LYS A 63 16.60 -5.82 24.59
CA LYS A 63 15.11 -5.77 24.58
C LYS A 63 14.58 -4.38 24.91
N THR A 64 15.35 -3.59 25.65
CA THR A 64 14.99 -2.23 26.05
C THR A 64 16.18 -1.30 25.82
N TYR A 65 15.93 -0.13 25.23
CA TYR A 65 16.85 1.00 25.25
C TYR A 65 16.52 1.90 26.44
N ASP A 66 17.41 1.93 27.41
CA ASP A 66 17.25 2.70 28.65
C ASP A 66 17.74 4.14 28.46
N GLY A 67 16.97 4.93 27.73
CA GLY A 67 17.29 6.31 27.39
C GLY A 67 16.17 7.01 26.61
N ILE A 68 16.49 8.18 26.06
CA ILE A 68 15.59 9.03 25.28
C ILE A 68 15.82 8.79 23.78
N VAL A 69 14.77 8.46 23.05
CA VAL A 69 14.78 8.46 21.59
C VAL A 69 14.19 9.78 21.10
N LEU A 70 14.96 10.56 20.36
CA LEU A 70 14.52 11.76 19.67
C LEU A 70 14.10 11.38 18.24
N LYS A 71 12.80 11.28 18.00
CA LYS A 71 12.26 10.98 16.68
C LYS A 71 12.13 12.27 15.86
N ASN A 72 12.90 12.39 14.78
CA ASN A 72 12.83 13.56 13.91
C ASN A 72 11.59 13.48 13.00
N GLU A 73 10.63 14.37 13.23
CA GLU A 73 9.35 14.52 12.52
C GLU A 73 9.16 15.97 12.02
N ILE A 74 10.26 16.71 11.79
CA ILE A 74 10.20 18.03 11.16
C ILE A 74 9.82 17.82 9.69
N MET A 75 8.55 18.06 9.35
CA MET A 75 8.00 17.88 8.01
C MET A 75 8.04 19.17 7.18
N GLY A 76 7.71 19.05 5.89
CA GLY A 76 7.52 20.18 4.98
C GLY A 76 8.60 20.29 3.90
N ILE A 77 8.19 20.83 2.74
CA ILE A 77 9.06 21.22 1.63
C ILE A 77 8.70 22.66 1.29
N GLU A 78 9.67 23.56 1.39
CA GLU A 78 9.52 24.98 1.09
C GLU A 78 10.41 25.31 -0.13
N THR A 79 9.86 26.02 -1.11
CA THR A 79 10.67 26.55 -2.22
C THR A 79 11.23 27.90 -1.82
N LEU A 80 12.55 28.00 -1.64
CA LEU A 80 13.22 29.25 -1.24
C LEU A 80 13.47 30.17 -2.43
N ALA A 81 13.83 29.60 -3.57
CA ALA A 81 14.13 30.34 -4.78
C ALA A 81 13.87 29.48 -6.01
N ARG A 82 13.46 30.13 -7.11
CA ARG A 82 13.25 29.49 -8.40
C ARG A 82 13.62 30.48 -9.51
N ASP A 83 14.52 30.05 -10.39
CA ASP A 83 14.86 30.73 -11.63
C ASP A 83 14.64 29.76 -12.81
N ASP A 84 15.01 30.15 -14.03
CA ASP A 84 14.83 29.31 -15.22
C ASP A 84 15.66 28.01 -15.14
N MET A 85 16.85 28.07 -14.55
CA MET A 85 17.81 26.98 -14.51
C MET A 85 17.69 26.12 -13.25
N HIS A 86 17.38 26.70 -12.10
CA HIS A 86 17.43 26.04 -10.80
C HIS A 86 16.20 26.30 -9.93
N THR A 87 15.92 25.33 -9.06
CA THR A 87 14.98 25.47 -7.95
C THR A 87 15.68 25.07 -6.66
N THR A 88 15.57 25.92 -5.63
CA THR A 88 16.16 25.68 -4.30
C THR A 88 15.06 25.32 -3.32
N LEU A 89 15.16 24.14 -2.72
CA LEU A 89 14.18 23.61 -1.76
C LEU A 89 14.79 23.52 -0.36
N LYS A 90 14.09 24.04 0.64
CA LYS A 90 14.34 23.76 2.07
C LYS A 90 13.41 22.65 2.53
N VAL A 91 13.97 21.56 3.02
CA VAL A 91 13.22 20.33 3.31
C VAL A 91 13.38 19.93 4.77
N GLY A 92 12.28 19.61 5.43
CA GLY A 92 12.25 19.13 6.81
C GLY A 92 13.00 17.81 7.01
N GLY A 93 13.75 17.69 8.10
CA GLY A 93 14.58 16.52 8.39
C GLY A 93 13.82 15.22 8.66
N GLY A 94 12.53 15.32 8.99
CA GLY A 94 11.60 14.19 9.16
C GLY A 94 10.98 13.69 7.86
N VAL A 95 11.07 14.45 6.76
CA VAL A 95 10.53 14.06 5.45
C VAL A 95 11.20 12.77 4.97
N ALA A 96 10.41 11.82 4.48
CA ALA A 96 10.94 10.58 3.90
C ALA A 96 11.77 10.90 2.63
N TRP A 97 12.94 10.31 2.50
CA TRP A 97 13.82 10.58 1.35
C TRP A 97 13.14 10.25 0.02
N SER A 98 12.43 9.11 -0.05
CA SER A 98 11.67 8.71 -1.24
C SER A 98 10.61 9.75 -1.62
N PHE A 99 9.93 10.34 -0.64
CA PHE A 99 8.93 11.37 -0.89
C PHE A 99 9.56 12.63 -1.51
N LEU A 100 10.75 13.04 -1.07
CA LEU A 100 11.47 14.16 -1.68
C LEU A 100 11.83 13.87 -3.14
N VAL A 101 12.30 12.65 -3.44
CA VAL A 101 12.62 12.25 -4.82
C VAL A 101 11.36 12.30 -5.69
N ASP A 102 10.24 11.73 -5.23
CA ASP A 102 8.96 11.73 -5.96
C ASP A 102 8.43 13.15 -6.19
N TYR A 103 8.57 14.02 -5.17
CA TYR A 103 8.26 15.45 -5.28
C TYR A 103 9.08 16.10 -6.41
N CYS A 104 10.39 15.85 -6.44
CA CYS A 104 11.28 16.42 -7.46
C CYS A 104 10.93 15.93 -8.87
N LEU A 105 10.63 14.64 -9.03
CA LEU A 105 10.21 14.07 -10.32
C LEU A 105 8.90 14.71 -10.83
N THR A 106 7.92 14.85 -9.94
CA THR A 106 6.62 15.47 -10.24
C THR A 106 6.77 16.94 -10.66
N HIS A 107 7.69 17.66 -10.01
CA HIS A 107 7.96 19.08 -10.29
C HIS A 107 9.05 19.29 -11.35
N LYS A 108 9.52 18.23 -12.02
CA LYS A 108 10.56 18.27 -13.06
C LYS A 108 11.90 18.86 -12.58
N LEU A 109 12.29 18.54 -11.36
CA LEU A 109 13.54 18.96 -10.72
C LEU A 109 14.54 17.80 -10.72
N GLY A 110 15.66 17.98 -11.42
CA GLY A 110 16.73 16.99 -11.53
C GLY A 110 17.89 17.23 -10.58
N GLY A 111 18.63 16.17 -10.27
CA GLY A 111 19.82 16.18 -9.41
C GLY A 111 19.84 15.07 -8.36
N ILE A 112 18.69 14.44 -8.08
CA ILE A 112 18.56 13.36 -7.08
C ILE A 112 17.82 12.11 -7.59
N GLU A 113 17.51 12.02 -8.87
CA GLU A 113 16.84 10.88 -9.49
C GLU A 113 17.65 9.57 -9.38
N ASN A 114 18.97 9.65 -9.28
CA ASN A 114 19.84 8.49 -9.05
C ASN A 114 19.78 7.97 -7.59
N LEU A 115 19.17 8.75 -6.69
CA LEU A 115 19.01 8.47 -5.27
C LEU A 115 17.63 7.88 -4.93
N SER A 116 16.88 7.41 -5.94
CA SER A 116 15.59 6.75 -5.77
C SER A 116 15.66 5.49 -4.92
N LEU A 117 14.58 5.21 -4.18
CA LEU A 117 14.42 4.03 -3.33
C LEU A 117 15.51 3.88 -2.24
N ILE A 118 16.12 4.99 -1.81
CA ILE A 118 16.97 5.02 -0.61
C ILE A 118 16.07 5.09 0.64
N PRO A 119 16.16 4.12 1.56
CA PRO A 119 15.40 4.16 2.80
C PRO A 119 15.98 5.21 3.75
N GLY A 120 15.12 5.90 4.49
CA GLY A 120 15.50 6.87 5.51
C GLY A 120 14.79 8.22 5.36
N THR A 121 15.18 9.18 6.20
CA THR A 121 14.65 10.56 6.18
C THR A 121 15.68 11.52 5.63
N VAL A 122 15.22 12.68 5.18
CA VAL A 122 16.06 13.77 4.67
C VAL A 122 17.09 14.23 5.70
N GLY A 123 16.74 14.28 6.98
CA GLY A 123 17.68 14.66 8.05
C GLY A 123 18.78 13.62 8.30
N ALA A 124 18.55 12.36 7.95
CA ALA A 124 19.58 11.32 8.03
C ALA A 124 20.55 11.35 6.82
N ALA A 125 20.15 11.97 5.71
CA ALA A 125 20.91 11.96 4.46
C ALA A 125 22.31 12.63 4.57
N PRO A 126 22.48 13.79 5.23
CA PRO A 126 23.79 14.40 5.46
C PRO A 126 24.72 13.58 6.37
N ILE A 127 24.18 12.76 7.27
CA ILE A 127 25.01 12.00 8.24
C ILE A 127 25.98 11.06 7.53
N GLN A 128 25.58 10.50 6.38
CA GLN A 128 26.44 9.64 5.59
C GLN A 128 26.80 10.22 4.23
N ASN A 129 26.41 11.44 3.87
CA ASN A 129 26.45 11.88 2.47
C ASN A 129 25.90 10.78 1.53
N ILE A 130 24.60 10.50 1.65
CA ILE A 130 24.01 9.37 0.91
C ILE A 130 24.35 9.45 -0.57
N GLY A 131 24.64 8.30 -1.16
CA GLY A 131 25.08 8.22 -2.54
C GLY A 131 24.70 6.90 -3.18
N ALA A 132 24.26 6.97 -4.43
CA ALA A 132 23.92 5.82 -5.24
C ALA A 132 24.09 6.16 -6.72
N TYR A 133 24.56 5.17 -7.48
CA TYR A 133 24.65 5.24 -8.94
C TYR A 133 25.31 6.53 -9.49
N GLY A 134 26.40 6.96 -8.87
CA GLY A 134 27.22 8.08 -9.35
C GLY A 134 26.76 9.48 -8.92
N VAL A 135 25.72 9.57 -8.08
CA VAL A 135 25.26 10.83 -7.47
C VAL A 135 25.35 10.72 -5.95
N GLU A 136 25.69 11.81 -5.29
CA GLU A 136 25.72 11.97 -3.83
C GLU A 136 24.89 13.19 -3.41
N LEU A 137 24.37 13.21 -2.17
CA LEU A 137 23.66 14.38 -1.63
C LEU A 137 24.51 15.66 -1.75
N SER A 138 25.82 15.53 -1.53
CA SER A 138 26.77 16.62 -1.64
C SER A 138 26.79 17.30 -3.01
N ASP A 139 26.25 16.69 -4.06
CA ASP A 139 26.23 17.27 -5.41
C ASP A 139 25.16 18.36 -5.55
N VAL A 140 24.10 18.29 -4.74
CA VAL A 140 22.96 19.22 -4.75
C VAL A 140 22.81 20.00 -3.44
N LEU A 141 23.57 19.69 -2.39
CA LEU A 141 23.45 20.36 -1.10
C LEU A 141 23.93 21.82 -1.17
N GLU A 142 23.11 22.74 -0.68
CA GLU A 142 23.50 24.11 -0.40
C GLU A 142 23.86 24.31 1.09
N SER A 143 22.95 23.92 2.00
CA SER A 143 23.15 24.05 3.44
C SER A 143 22.36 23.04 4.27
N VAL A 144 22.76 22.84 5.52
CA VAL A 144 22.04 22.03 6.53
C VAL A 144 21.80 22.89 7.76
N GLU A 145 20.55 23.01 8.19
CA GLU A 145 20.20 23.61 9.47
C GLU A 145 20.19 22.52 10.53
N ILE A 146 20.95 22.72 11.60
CA ILE A 146 21.09 21.79 12.71
C ILE A 146 20.71 22.44 14.04
N VAL A 147 20.37 21.62 15.03
CA VAL A 147 20.36 22.00 16.44
C VAL A 147 21.47 21.24 17.15
N ASP A 148 22.35 21.98 17.81
CA ASP A 148 23.35 21.42 18.71
C ASP A 148 22.65 21.05 20.03
N LEU A 149 22.61 19.76 20.35
CA LEU A 149 21.93 19.23 21.53
C LEU A 149 22.74 19.45 22.82
N THR A 150 23.89 20.10 22.77
CA THR A 150 24.64 20.52 23.97
C THR A 150 24.16 21.87 24.51
N ASP A 151 23.77 22.80 23.64
CA ASP A 151 23.33 24.15 24.00
C ASP A 151 21.90 24.49 23.52
N GLY A 152 21.30 23.63 22.69
CA GLY A 152 19.99 23.78 22.11
C GLY A 152 19.88 24.87 21.04
N LYS A 153 21.01 25.39 20.54
CA LYS A 153 21.04 26.47 19.54
C LYS A 153 21.01 25.91 18.12
N THR A 154 20.28 26.62 17.27
CA THR A 154 20.24 26.33 15.83
C THR A 154 21.47 26.93 15.14
N ARG A 155 22.09 26.17 14.23
CA ARG A 155 23.21 26.61 13.40
C ARG A 155 22.97 26.17 11.96
N THR A 156 23.37 27.00 10.99
CA THR A 156 23.33 26.63 9.58
C THR A 156 24.74 26.34 9.10
N MET A 157 24.94 25.17 8.50
CA MET A 157 26.21 24.73 7.95
C MET A 157 26.13 24.70 6.44
N THR A 158 27.08 25.33 5.77
CA THR A 158 27.25 25.26 4.32
C THR A 158 27.76 23.89 3.88
N ARG A 159 27.65 23.57 2.60
CA ARG A 159 28.23 22.37 2.00
C ARG A 159 29.70 22.14 2.36
N ALA A 160 30.51 23.20 2.39
CA ALA A 160 31.94 23.11 2.72
C ALA A 160 32.16 22.72 4.19
N GLU A 161 31.39 23.32 5.11
CA GLU A 161 31.46 23.05 6.55
C GLU A 161 30.94 21.65 6.90
N CYS A 162 30.06 21.07 6.08
CA CYS A 162 29.62 19.67 6.24
C CYS A 162 30.76 18.65 6.05
N MET A 163 31.88 19.04 5.44
CA MET A 163 33.07 18.20 5.20
C MET A 163 32.73 16.82 4.63
N PHE A 164 31.95 16.78 3.54
CA PHE A 164 31.50 15.52 2.96
C PHE A 164 32.65 14.71 2.34
N GLY A 165 32.62 13.41 2.61
CA GLY A 165 33.46 12.39 1.98
C GLY A 165 32.62 11.21 1.50
N TYR A 166 33.27 10.17 0.97
CA TYR A 166 32.55 8.95 0.58
C TYR A 166 31.96 8.28 1.82
N ARG A 167 30.63 8.26 1.88
CA ARG A 167 29.89 7.78 3.03
C ARG A 167 30.32 8.43 4.36
N ASP A 168 30.80 9.68 4.34
CA ASP A 168 31.33 10.38 5.51
C ASP A 168 30.93 11.86 5.54
N SER A 169 30.88 12.45 6.74
CA SER A 169 30.59 13.86 6.96
C SER A 169 31.03 14.32 8.36
N ILE A 170 31.04 15.63 8.60
CA ILE A 170 31.32 16.19 9.94
C ILE A 170 30.31 15.72 10.99
N PHE A 171 29.06 15.42 10.59
CA PHE A 171 28.00 14.99 11.51
C PHE A 171 28.29 13.64 12.19
N LYS A 172 29.17 12.80 11.64
CA LYS A 172 29.64 11.59 12.34
C LYS A 172 30.59 11.88 13.50
N ARG A 173 31.21 13.06 13.49
CA ARG A 173 32.14 13.54 14.52
C ARG A 173 31.40 14.42 15.55
N LEU A 174 30.31 15.06 15.14
CA LEU A 174 29.43 15.85 16.00
C LEU A 174 28.30 14.96 16.56
N LYS A 175 28.54 14.31 17.71
CA LYS A 175 27.66 13.27 18.26
C LYS A 175 26.28 13.76 18.72
N ASP A 176 26.16 15.04 19.07
CA ASP A 176 24.98 15.63 19.70
C ASP A 176 24.32 16.67 18.77
N VAL A 177 24.00 16.27 17.54
CA VAL A 177 23.47 17.20 16.52
C VAL A 177 22.25 16.62 15.82
N LEU A 178 21.12 17.34 15.90
CA LEU A 178 19.90 17.03 15.16
C LEU A 178 19.81 17.85 13.88
N VAL A 179 19.72 17.20 12.73
CA VAL A 179 19.48 17.86 11.45
C VAL A 179 18.01 18.26 11.34
N CYS A 180 17.74 19.56 11.37
CA CYS A 180 16.39 20.12 11.30
C CYS A 180 15.89 20.24 9.88
N THR A 181 16.67 20.85 9.00
CA THR A 181 16.32 21.01 7.59
C THR A 181 17.54 20.86 6.69
N VAL A 182 17.31 20.44 5.45
CA VAL A 182 18.32 20.28 4.41
C VAL A 182 17.90 21.13 3.23
N THR A 183 18.77 22.03 2.78
CA THR A 183 18.55 22.86 1.60
C THR A 183 19.27 22.26 0.41
N VAL A 184 18.53 21.94 -0.65
CA VAL A 184 19.06 21.39 -1.90
C VAL A 184 18.77 22.33 -3.07
N LYS A 185 19.77 22.51 -3.94
CA LYS A 185 19.67 23.25 -5.18
C LYS A 185 19.63 22.27 -6.35
N LEU A 186 18.49 22.21 -7.01
CA LEU A 186 18.17 21.27 -8.08
C LEU A 186 18.12 21.99 -9.42
N THR A 187 18.31 21.25 -10.52
CA THR A 187 18.27 21.81 -11.88
C THR A 187 16.91 21.56 -12.49
N ASN A 188 16.30 22.57 -13.12
CA ASN A 188 14.99 22.43 -13.75
C ASN A 188 15.11 21.68 -15.08
N ALA A 189 14.19 20.77 -15.39
CA ALA A 189 14.08 20.23 -16.74
C ALA A 189 13.60 21.34 -17.72
N PRO A 190 14.11 21.38 -18.97
CA PRO A 190 14.99 20.40 -19.61
C PRO A 190 16.49 20.65 -19.42
N HIS A 191 16.90 21.64 -18.62
CA HIS A 191 18.29 22.05 -18.46
C HIS A 191 19.15 21.06 -17.65
N HIS A 192 18.51 20.12 -16.95
CA HIS A 192 19.22 19.11 -16.17
C HIS A 192 19.97 18.10 -17.03
N ARG A 193 21.25 17.89 -16.74
CA ARG A 193 22.06 16.85 -17.37
C ARG A 193 21.94 15.55 -16.60
N LEU A 194 21.29 14.56 -17.22
CA LEU A 194 21.11 13.23 -16.64
C LEU A 194 22.45 12.52 -16.40
N ASN A 195 22.58 11.91 -15.23
CA ASN A 195 23.74 11.07 -14.91
C ASN A 195 23.44 9.59 -15.17
N THR A 196 23.74 9.13 -16.38
CA THR A 196 23.63 7.71 -16.78
C THR A 196 24.99 7.00 -16.77
N THR A 197 26.05 7.64 -16.29
CA THR A 197 27.43 7.13 -16.40
C THR A 197 27.68 5.82 -15.66
N TYR A 198 26.80 5.46 -14.71
CA TYR A 198 26.84 4.16 -14.06
C TYR A 198 26.32 3.08 -15.02
N GLY A 199 27.22 2.25 -15.58
CA GLY A 199 26.93 1.38 -16.74
C GLY A 199 25.69 0.49 -16.64
N SER A 200 25.27 0.07 -15.44
CA SER A 200 24.03 -0.71 -15.28
C SER A 200 22.75 0.12 -15.55
N ILE A 201 22.79 1.45 -15.41
CA ILE A 201 21.66 2.33 -15.77
C ILE A 201 21.50 2.37 -17.28
N GLN A 202 22.60 2.56 -18.02
CA GLN A 202 22.56 2.55 -19.49
C GLN A 202 22.00 1.24 -20.03
N GLN A 203 22.45 0.11 -19.47
CA GLN A 203 21.92 -1.20 -19.84
C GLN A 203 20.39 -1.27 -19.68
N VAL A 204 19.86 -0.88 -18.50
CA VAL A 204 18.41 -0.92 -18.25
C VAL A 204 17.62 0.05 -19.12
N LEU A 205 18.19 1.23 -19.43
CA LEU A 205 17.55 2.18 -20.34
C LEU A 205 17.52 1.65 -21.78
N SER A 206 18.58 0.98 -22.23
CA SER A 206 18.65 0.33 -23.54
C SER A 206 17.70 -0.88 -23.65
N GLU A 207 17.64 -1.73 -22.63
CA GLU A 207 16.72 -2.88 -22.56
C GLU A 207 15.24 -2.48 -22.59
N ARG A 208 14.94 -1.21 -22.29
CA ARG A 208 13.57 -0.65 -22.27
C ARG A 208 13.26 0.22 -23.48
N ASP A 209 14.10 0.21 -24.51
CA ASP A 209 13.96 1.03 -25.72
C ASP A 209 13.75 2.54 -25.41
N CYS A 210 14.36 3.04 -24.33
CA CYS A 210 14.25 4.44 -23.92
C CYS A 210 15.20 5.31 -24.75
N LEU A 211 14.74 5.70 -25.95
CA LEU A 211 15.51 6.51 -26.91
C LEU A 211 15.82 7.93 -26.40
N THR A 212 14.97 8.49 -25.54
CA THR A 212 15.15 9.82 -24.94
C THR A 212 14.99 9.75 -23.41
N PRO A 213 16.08 9.53 -22.66
CA PRO A 213 16.02 9.45 -21.21
C PRO A 213 15.52 10.75 -20.57
N THR A 214 14.76 10.61 -19.48
CA THR A 214 14.28 11.70 -18.61
C THR A 214 14.72 11.45 -17.17
N ILE A 215 14.54 12.43 -16.27
CA ILE A 215 14.77 12.20 -14.83
C ILE A 215 13.91 11.05 -14.29
N SER A 216 12.69 10.90 -14.79
CA SER A 216 11.79 9.82 -14.42
C SER A 216 12.29 8.47 -14.92
N SER A 217 12.76 8.37 -16.17
CA SER A 217 13.27 7.10 -16.70
C SER A 217 14.54 6.65 -15.98
N VAL A 218 15.41 7.58 -15.57
CA VAL A 218 16.59 7.29 -14.76
C VAL A 218 16.19 6.81 -13.36
N SER A 219 15.23 7.48 -12.71
CA SER A 219 14.68 7.05 -11.42
C SER A 219 14.09 5.64 -11.48
N GLU A 220 13.33 5.33 -12.53
CA GLU A 220 12.77 4.00 -12.76
C GLU A 220 13.85 2.93 -12.94
N ALA A 221 14.87 3.21 -13.76
CA ALA A 221 16.01 2.32 -13.96
C ALA A 221 16.73 2.03 -12.64
N VAL A 222 16.95 3.06 -11.82
CA VAL A 222 17.56 2.94 -10.49
C VAL A 222 16.68 2.11 -9.55
N CYS A 223 15.37 2.34 -9.53
CA CYS A 223 14.43 1.54 -8.75
C CYS A 223 14.49 0.06 -9.12
N LEU A 224 14.52 -0.26 -10.41
CA LEU A 224 14.66 -1.64 -10.91
C LEU A 224 15.97 -2.28 -10.46
N LEU A 225 17.09 -1.59 -10.67
CA LEU A 225 18.42 -2.06 -10.27
C LEU A 225 18.51 -2.30 -8.76
N ARG A 226 17.84 -1.47 -7.95
CA ARG A 226 17.81 -1.62 -6.49
C ARG A 226 16.95 -2.79 -6.05
N LYS A 227 15.73 -2.93 -6.60
CA LYS A 227 14.84 -4.08 -6.32
C LYS A 227 15.44 -5.42 -6.73
N HIS A 228 16.32 -5.41 -7.74
CA HIS A 228 17.09 -6.60 -8.11
C HIS A 228 18.14 -6.96 -7.05
N LYS A 229 18.82 -5.96 -6.46
CA LYS A 229 19.92 -6.16 -5.49
C LYS A 229 19.44 -6.43 -4.07
N LEU A 230 18.34 -5.82 -3.65
CA LEU A 230 17.79 -5.89 -2.29
C LEU A 230 16.26 -5.98 -2.38
N PRO A 231 15.62 -6.82 -1.53
CA PRO A 231 14.16 -6.80 -1.40
C PRO A 231 13.69 -5.43 -0.92
N ASP A 232 12.45 -5.05 -1.20
CA ASP A 232 11.89 -3.81 -0.67
C ASP A 232 11.96 -3.87 0.88
N PRO A 233 12.56 -2.88 1.55
CA PRO A 233 12.61 -2.84 3.02
C PRO A 233 11.23 -2.92 3.69
N ARG A 234 10.16 -2.58 2.96
CA ARG A 234 8.76 -2.72 3.41
C ARG A 234 8.23 -4.15 3.31
N GLU A 235 8.80 -4.98 2.42
CA GLU A 235 8.44 -6.40 2.26
C GLU A 235 9.32 -7.30 3.13
N LEU A 236 10.62 -6.99 3.22
CA LEU A 236 11.58 -7.69 4.06
C LEU A 236 12.54 -6.69 4.68
N GLY A 237 12.49 -6.57 6.01
CA GLY A 237 13.36 -5.68 6.76
C GLY A 237 14.83 -5.87 6.42
N ASN A 238 15.45 -4.85 5.84
CA ASN A 238 16.85 -4.87 5.46
C ASN A 238 17.52 -3.51 5.69
N ALA A 239 18.82 -3.54 5.94
CA ALA A 239 19.64 -2.37 6.27
C ALA A 239 20.03 -1.51 5.06
N GLY A 240 19.47 -1.80 3.88
CA GLY A 240 20.14 -1.45 2.64
C GLY A 240 21.55 -2.08 2.55
N SER A 241 22.57 -1.23 2.41
CA SER A 241 23.98 -1.64 2.25
C SER A 241 24.77 -1.41 3.53
N PHE A 242 24.86 -2.44 4.38
CA PHE A 242 25.72 -2.45 5.59
C PHE A 242 27.22 -2.30 5.28
N PHE A 243 27.66 -2.86 4.15
CA PHE A 243 29.07 -2.84 3.75
C PHE A 243 29.36 -1.59 2.90
N GLN A 244 30.49 -0.95 3.18
CA GLN A 244 31.04 0.11 2.33
C GLN A 244 31.88 -0.49 1.21
N ASN A 245 31.93 0.17 0.06
CA ASN A 245 32.90 -0.20 -0.97
C ASN A 245 34.32 0.07 -0.47
N VAL A 246 35.26 -0.77 -0.90
CA VAL A 246 36.68 -0.63 -0.54
C VAL A 246 37.28 0.47 -1.41
N THR A 247 38.01 1.39 -0.81
CA THR A 247 38.76 2.41 -1.55
C THR A 247 40.22 1.99 -1.63
N VAL A 248 40.83 2.07 -2.81
CA VAL A 248 42.24 1.75 -3.06
C VAL A 248 42.87 2.84 -3.92
N ASP A 249 44.19 3.03 -3.80
CA ASP A 249 44.97 3.88 -4.71
C ASP A 249 45.12 3.23 -6.10
N ASP A 250 45.62 4.02 -7.07
CA ASP A 250 45.82 3.57 -8.46
C ASP A 250 46.78 2.38 -8.57
N CYS A 251 47.87 2.36 -7.81
CA CYS A 251 48.88 1.29 -7.86
C CYS A 251 48.28 -0.05 -7.39
N THR A 252 47.56 -0.03 -6.28
CA THR A 252 46.84 -1.18 -5.71
C THR A 252 45.72 -1.61 -6.63
N CYS A 253 44.96 -0.67 -7.20
CA CYS A 253 43.91 -0.96 -8.18
C CYS A 253 44.48 -1.68 -9.41
N GLN A 254 45.59 -1.20 -9.96
CA GLN A 254 46.20 -1.77 -11.15
C GLN A 254 46.71 -3.19 -10.88
N SER A 255 47.36 -3.40 -9.73
CA SER A 255 47.79 -4.72 -9.26
C SER A 255 46.62 -5.69 -9.12
N LEU A 256 45.50 -5.24 -8.55
CA LEU A 256 44.29 -6.05 -8.41
C LEU A 256 43.63 -6.36 -9.77
N LYS A 257 43.61 -5.41 -10.72
CA LYS A 257 43.09 -5.64 -12.07
C LYS A 257 43.95 -6.62 -12.88
N THR A 258 45.27 -6.62 -12.69
CA THR A 258 46.14 -7.62 -13.33
C THR A 258 45.78 -9.03 -12.85
N LYS A 259 45.51 -9.20 -11.57
CA LYS A 259 45.14 -10.51 -10.98
C LYS A 259 43.68 -10.89 -11.23
N TYR A 260 42.78 -9.91 -11.29
CA TYR A 260 41.35 -10.08 -11.50
C TYR A 260 40.88 -9.14 -12.61
N PRO A 261 41.02 -9.53 -13.90
CA PRO A 261 40.70 -8.66 -15.04
C PRO A 261 39.24 -8.19 -15.06
N ALA A 262 38.31 -8.98 -14.50
CA ALA A 262 36.90 -8.66 -14.40
C ALA A 262 36.51 -7.83 -13.14
N LEU A 263 37.49 -7.33 -12.37
CA LEU A 263 37.25 -6.54 -11.16
C LEU A 263 36.52 -5.23 -11.50
N PRO A 264 35.30 -5.01 -10.99
CA PRO A 264 34.62 -3.75 -11.15
C PRO A 264 35.31 -2.67 -10.33
N VAL A 265 35.74 -1.59 -11.01
CA VAL A 265 36.39 -0.44 -10.39
C VAL A 265 35.69 0.83 -10.84
N PHE A 266 35.38 1.68 -9.86
CA PHE A 266 34.79 3.00 -10.06
C PHE A 266 35.78 4.06 -9.61
N THR A 267 36.38 4.77 -10.56
CA THR A 267 37.33 5.83 -10.26
C THR A 267 36.58 7.09 -9.83
N LYS A 268 36.92 7.62 -8.65
CA LYS A 268 36.46 8.93 -8.18
C LYS A 268 37.50 10.01 -8.47
N ALA A 269 37.11 11.27 -8.31
CA ALA A 269 38.04 12.39 -8.33
C ALA A 269 39.20 12.15 -7.34
N GLN A 270 40.40 12.64 -7.69
CA GLN A 270 41.65 12.53 -6.90
C GLN A 270 42.33 11.14 -6.87
N GLY A 271 42.14 10.29 -7.89
CA GLY A 271 42.90 9.03 -8.03
C GLY A 271 42.54 7.93 -7.04
N ARG A 272 41.37 8.03 -6.40
CA ARG A 272 40.83 7.00 -5.50
C ARG A 272 39.88 6.09 -6.26
N ASN A 273 40.18 4.79 -6.26
CA ASN A 273 39.40 3.76 -6.93
C ASN A 273 38.50 3.03 -5.92
N LEU A 274 37.20 2.97 -6.20
CA LEU A 274 36.23 2.23 -5.41
C LEU A 274 35.98 0.86 -6.01
N ILE A 275 36.14 -0.17 -5.19
CA ILE A 275 35.81 -1.55 -5.51
C ILE A 275 34.56 -1.95 -4.70
N PRO A 276 33.49 -2.44 -5.36
CA PRO A 276 32.28 -2.86 -4.66
C PRO A 276 32.52 -3.90 -3.57
N ALA A 277 32.01 -3.65 -2.37
CA ALA A 277 32.02 -4.66 -1.29
C ALA A 277 31.29 -5.94 -1.72
N ALA A 278 30.24 -5.80 -2.54
CA ALA A 278 29.50 -6.92 -3.08
C ALA A 278 30.40 -7.89 -3.88
N TRP A 279 31.38 -7.36 -4.61
CA TRP A 279 32.32 -8.16 -5.38
C TRP A 279 33.21 -8.98 -4.44
N PHE A 280 33.77 -8.39 -3.39
CA PHE A 280 34.56 -9.14 -2.40
C PHE A 280 33.73 -10.20 -1.68
N ILE A 281 32.49 -9.89 -1.29
CA ILE A 281 31.59 -10.84 -0.64
C ILE A 281 31.31 -12.04 -1.55
N GLU A 282 31.21 -11.80 -2.86
CA GLU A 282 31.05 -12.83 -3.88
C GLU A 282 32.31 -13.67 -4.05
N GLN A 283 33.47 -13.04 -4.25
CA GLN A 283 34.75 -13.76 -4.39
C GLN A 283 35.10 -14.59 -3.16
N CYS A 284 34.69 -14.15 -1.96
CA CYS A 284 34.89 -14.90 -0.73
C CYS A 284 33.86 -16.03 -0.52
N GLY A 285 32.91 -16.25 -1.44
CA GLY A 285 31.88 -17.29 -1.32
C GLY A 285 30.82 -17.02 -0.24
N TRP A 286 30.70 -15.78 0.23
CA TRP A 286 29.71 -15.38 1.26
C TRP A 286 28.38 -14.93 0.69
N LYS A 287 28.33 -14.70 -0.63
CA LYS A 287 27.09 -14.36 -1.33
C LYS A 287 26.08 -15.51 -1.16
N GLY A 288 24.93 -15.21 -0.58
CA GLY A 288 23.88 -16.21 -0.35
C GLY A 288 24.03 -17.09 0.89
N ARG A 289 25.11 -16.92 1.68
CA ARG A 289 25.30 -17.71 2.91
C ARG A 289 24.31 -17.29 4.00
N ARG A 290 23.69 -18.26 4.66
CA ARG A 290 22.74 -18.07 5.76
C ARG A 290 23.31 -18.63 7.06
N ILE A 291 23.16 -17.88 8.16
CA ILE A 291 23.53 -18.31 9.51
C ILE A 291 22.31 -18.02 10.41
N GLY A 292 21.56 -19.06 10.77
CA GLY A 292 20.31 -18.92 11.54
C GLY A 292 19.23 -18.12 10.80
N ARG A 293 18.64 -17.12 11.47
CA ARG A 293 17.60 -16.22 10.90
C ARG A 293 18.18 -15.07 10.07
N VAL A 294 19.51 -14.96 9.98
CA VAL A 294 20.19 -13.95 9.16
C VAL A 294 20.53 -14.57 7.81
N GLY A 295 19.92 -14.09 6.74
CA GLY A 295 20.12 -14.58 5.36
C GLY A 295 20.20 -13.45 4.34
N ARG A 296 20.78 -13.73 3.16
CA ARG A 296 20.84 -12.83 2.01
C ARG A 296 20.51 -13.61 0.72
N ARG A 297 19.88 -12.94 -0.25
CA ARG A 297 19.41 -13.50 -1.54
C ARG A 297 20.56 -14.04 -2.43
N MET A 298 20.33 -15.19 -3.09
CA MET A 298 21.27 -15.90 -3.99
C MET A 298 21.03 -15.60 -5.48
N THR A 299 22.13 -15.68 -6.26
CA THR A 299 22.23 -16.33 -7.58
C THR A 299 23.69 -16.83 -7.80
N ASN A 300 23.81 -18.03 -8.39
CA ASN A 300 24.92 -19.03 -8.49
C ASN A 300 26.39 -18.58 -8.73
N MET A 301 27.37 -19.26 -8.09
CA MET A 301 28.39 -20.20 -8.65
C MET A 301 29.56 -20.46 -7.65
N TRP A 302 30.19 -21.65 -7.66
CA TRP A 302 31.26 -22.12 -6.74
C TRP A 302 32.69 -21.78 -7.21
N GLY A 303 33.65 -21.64 -6.27
CA GLY A 303 35.08 -21.86 -6.52
C GLY A 303 36.08 -20.96 -5.77
N GLU A 304 36.63 -21.46 -4.65
CA GLU A 304 37.98 -21.26 -4.05
C GLU A 304 38.60 -19.85 -3.86
N LEU A 305 39.07 -19.56 -2.63
CA LEU A 305 40.49 -19.30 -2.30
C LEU A 305 40.67 -18.81 -0.84
N ASN A 306 41.43 -19.58 -0.06
CA ASN A 306 42.01 -19.17 1.21
C ASN A 306 43.50 -18.91 1.01
N GLY A 307 44.01 -17.76 1.47
CA GLY A 307 45.44 -17.56 1.65
C GLY A 307 45.84 -16.09 1.61
N LEU A 308 46.30 -15.59 2.75
CA LEU A 308 47.45 -14.67 2.93
C LEU A 308 47.27 -13.94 4.27
N GLY A 309 48.08 -14.33 5.25
CA GLY A 309 48.09 -13.76 6.60
C GLY A 309 48.84 -12.44 6.73
N LEU A 310 48.58 -11.71 7.83
CA LEU A 310 49.49 -10.97 8.72
C LEU A 310 48.77 -9.86 9.55
N ARG A 311 48.70 -10.14 10.87
CA ARG A 311 48.90 -9.35 12.13
C ARG A 311 48.24 -7.98 12.42
N THR A 312 47.87 -7.86 13.70
CA THR A 312 47.03 -6.90 14.44
C THR A 312 47.80 -5.81 15.21
N VAL A 313 47.17 -4.64 15.46
CA VAL A 313 47.35 -3.79 16.67
C VAL A 313 46.00 -3.13 17.10
N HIS A 314 45.80 -3.00 18.43
CA HIS A 314 44.62 -2.56 19.23
C HIS A 314 44.25 -1.05 19.12
N ARG A 315 43.08 -0.51 19.55
CA ARG A 315 42.36 -0.60 20.85
C ARG A 315 40.92 0.03 20.82
N LYS A 316 40.09 -0.34 21.81
CA LYS A 316 38.65 -0.03 22.11
C LYS A 316 38.37 1.37 22.69
N GLU A 317 37.10 1.84 22.64
CA GLU A 317 36.31 2.21 23.83
C GLU A 317 34.77 2.36 23.61
N ASN A 318 34.01 1.57 24.39
CA ASN A 318 32.65 1.67 24.96
C ASN A 318 31.42 2.21 24.20
N TRP A 319 30.57 1.29 23.71
CA TRP A 319 29.09 1.34 23.67
C TRP A 319 28.56 -0.09 23.83
N SER A 320 27.84 -0.42 24.91
CA SER A 320 27.34 -1.78 25.15
C SER A 320 25.89 -2.04 24.73
N ASP A 321 25.06 -1.00 24.50
CA ASP A 321 23.60 -1.22 24.45
C ASP A 321 22.88 -0.69 23.17
N ILE A 322 23.59 0.04 22.30
CA ILE A 322 23.17 0.30 20.91
C ILE A 322 24.41 0.17 20.02
N PHE A 323 24.36 -0.69 19.00
CA PHE A 323 25.31 -0.58 17.89
C PHE A 323 24.72 0.38 16.85
N SER A 324 25.09 1.66 16.95
CA SER A 324 25.13 2.46 15.73
C SER A 324 26.33 1.92 14.96
N VAL A 325 26.12 1.25 13.83
CA VAL A 325 27.22 0.98 12.90
C VAL A 325 27.45 2.28 12.13
N THR A 326 27.80 3.35 12.84
CA THR A 326 28.63 4.39 12.24
C THR A 326 29.92 3.68 11.87
N THR A 327 30.26 3.75 10.59
CA THR A 327 31.45 3.18 9.98
C THR A 327 32.68 3.62 10.76
N CYS A 328 33.05 2.85 11.76
CA CYS A 328 34.24 3.05 12.55
C CYS A 328 35.19 1.90 12.24
N CYS A 329 36.35 2.32 11.73
CA CYS A 329 37.61 1.59 11.60
C CYS A 329 37.76 0.67 10.39
N ASP A 330 38.73 1.05 9.55
CA ASP A 330 39.49 0.27 8.57
C ASP A 330 39.37 -1.26 8.72
N PHE A 331 38.58 -1.89 7.85
CA PHE A 331 38.48 -3.35 7.80
C PHE A 331 39.47 -3.91 6.78
N THR A 332 40.59 -4.46 7.26
CA THR A 332 41.39 -5.41 6.47
C THR A 332 40.73 -6.80 6.49
N ALA A 333 40.77 -7.50 5.36
CA ALA A 333 40.05 -8.76 5.11
C ALA A 333 40.28 -9.88 6.17
N GLN A 334 41.38 -9.83 6.92
CA GLN A 334 41.74 -10.83 7.93
C GLN A 334 40.96 -10.70 9.25
N THR A 335 40.51 -9.49 9.62
CA THR A 335 39.78 -9.24 10.88
C THR A 335 38.36 -9.81 10.83
N LEU A 336 37.76 -9.82 9.65
CA LEU A 336 36.43 -10.39 9.38
C LEU A 336 36.43 -11.91 9.61
N ALA A 337 37.44 -12.62 9.06
CA ALA A 337 37.54 -14.07 9.16
C ALA A 337 37.71 -14.59 10.60
N ARG A 338 38.39 -13.82 11.47
CA ARG A 338 38.72 -14.25 12.84
C ARG A 338 37.57 -14.07 13.84
N ARG A 339 36.72 -13.04 13.68
CA ARG A 339 35.52 -12.85 14.53
C ARG A 339 34.37 -13.80 14.17
N ILE A 340 34.29 -14.23 12.92
CA ILE A 340 33.33 -15.26 12.48
C ILE A 340 33.58 -16.62 13.16
N ARG A 341 34.84 -16.94 13.53
CA ARG A 341 35.15 -18.17 14.28
C ARG A 341 34.67 -18.14 15.74
N MET A 342 34.75 -16.99 16.43
CA MET A 342 34.35 -16.90 17.84
C MET A 342 32.84 -16.96 18.05
N LEU A 343 32.04 -16.45 17.10
CA LEU A 343 30.57 -16.53 17.15
C LEU A 343 30.01 -17.94 16.91
N SER A 344 30.86 -18.95 16.63
CA SER A 344 30.43 -20.31 16.31
C SER A 344 30.29 -21.25 17.52
N THR A 345 30.78 -20.84 18.70
CA THR A 345 30.77 -21.70 19.89
C THR A 345 29.53 -21.46 20.74
N ASP A 346 29.17 -20.20 20.98
CA ASP A 346 28.04 -19.84 21.86
C ASP A 346 26.66 -20.06 21.20
N LEU A 347 26.60 -20.13 19.87
CA LEU A 347 25.36 -20.40 19.13
C LEU A 347 24.97 -21.89 19.08
N LYS A 348 25.84 -22.81 19.50
CA LYS A 348 25.58 -24.26 19.40
C LYS A 348 24.60 -24.76 20.46
N GLU A 349 24.49 -24.09 21.61
CA GLU A 349 23.50 -24.46 22.65
C GLU A 349 22.11 -23.89 22.36
N ALA A 350 21.99 -22.80 21.59
CA ALA A 350 20.72 -22.14 21.31
C ALA A 350 19.93 -22.70 20.10
N LEU A 351 20.48 -23.67 19.35
CA LEU A 351 19.96 -24.10 18.03
C LEU A 351 19.22 -25.45 18.01
N ARG A 352 18.64 -25.89 19.15
CA ARG A 352 17.59 -26.93 19.11
C ARG A 352 16.22 -26.29 18.88
N TYR A 353 15.94 -25.89 17.64
CA TYR A 353 14.56 -25.63 17.21
C TYR A 353 14.42 -25.99 15.73
N GLU A 354 13.42 -26.80 15.44
CA GLU A 354 13.19 -27.51 14.19
C GLU A 354 13.01 -26.60 12.97
N SER A 355 13.44 -27.11 11.82
CA SER A 355 13.22 -26.55 10.48
C SER A 355 11.74 -26.22 10.26
N PRO A 356 11.36 -25.14 9.54
CA PRO A 356 9.99 -25.01 9.08
C PRO A 356 9.66 -26.18 8.15
N ALA A 357 8.50 -26.76 8.39
CA ALA A 357 7.87 -27.78 7.57
C ALA A 357 7.62 -27.30 6.11
N HIS A 358 7.29 -28.26 5.25
CA HIS A 358 6.92 -28.17 3.82
C HIS A 358 6.39 -26.81 3.30
N MET A 359 6.77 -26.45 2.07
CA MET A 359 6.04 -25.45 1.27
C MET A 359 4.53 -25.80 1.27
N PRO A 360 3.64 -24.91 1.72
CA PRO A 360 2.21 -25.10 1.52
C PRO A 360 1.92 -24.76 0.05
N GLY A 361 1.77 -25.79 -0.78
CA GLY A 361 1.48 -25.58 -2.20
C GLY A 361 1.04 -26.86 -2.89
N PHE A 362 0.14 -26.70 -3.87
CA PHE A 362 -0.25 -27.73 -4.83
C PHE A 362 0.95 -28.46 -5.43
N PRO A 363 0.80 -29.73 -5.87
CA PRO A 363 1.89 -30.44 -6.49
C PRO A 363 2.41 -29.67 -7.73
N PRO A 364 3.73 -29.56 -7.96
CA PRO A 364 4.30 -28.85 -9.11
C PRO A 364 3.76 -29.31 -10.47
N SER A 365 3.22 -30.53 -10.53
CA SER A 365 2.62 -31.14 -11.72
C SER A 365 1.39 -30.41 -12.26
N ILE A 366 0.76 -29.50 -11.50
CA ILE A 366 -0.37 -28.70 -12.00
C ILE A 366 0.06 -27.50 -12.84
N SER A 367 1.37 -27.22 -12.93
CA SER A 367 1.94 -26.12 -13.71
C SER A 367 2.35 -26.59 -15.11
N PRO A 368 2.11 -25.81 -16.19
CA PRO A 368 1.48 -24.47 -16.22
C PRO A 368 -0.03 -24.48 -15.97
N ILE A 369 -0.53 -23.45 -15.29
CA ILE A 369 -1.96 -23.24 -15.00
C ILE A 369 -2.50 -22.21 -15.99
N HIS A 370 -3.58 -22.56 -16.70
CA HIS A 370 -4.22 -21.70 -17.69
C HIS A 370 -5.52 -21.09 -17.18
N PHE A 371 -5.65 -19.78 -17.22
CA PHE A 371 -6.85 -19.06 -16.80
C PHE A 371 -7.68 -18.61 -18.00
N VAL A 372 -8.99 -18.88 -17.98
CA VAL A 372 -9.93 -18.34 -18.97
C VAL A 372 -10.66 -17.14 -18.38
N CYS A 373 -10.57 -15.99 -19.04
CA CYS A 373 -10.96 -14.66 -18.55
C CYS A 373 -10.08 -14.17 -17.38
N ILE A 374 -8.75 -14.24 -17.56
CA ILE A 374 -7.75 -13.96 -16.52
C ILE A 374 -7.77 -12.50 -16.02
N GLY A 375 -8.26 -11.55 -16.82
CA GLY A 375 -8.36 -10.13 -16.49
C GLY A 375 -9.47 -9.79 -15.49
N GLY A 376 -10.38 -10.72 -15.20
CA GLY A 376 -11.40 -10.56 -14.18
C GLY A 376 -10.80 -10.27 -12.80
N HIS A 377 -11.50 -9.48 -11.97
CA HIS A 377 -11.00 -9.02 -10.67
C HIS A 377 -10.61 -10.19 -9.74
N GLY A 378 -11.46 -11.21 -9.59
CA GLY A 378 -11.13 -12.40 -8.80
C GLY A 378 -10.05 -13.29 -9.43
N GLN A 379 -10.10 -13.49 -10.75
CA GLN A 379 -9.15 -14.36 -11.46
C GLN A 379 -7.72 -13.82 -11.43
N SER A 380 -7.57 -12.53 -11.70
CA SER A 380 -6.26 -11.87 -11.70
C SER A 380 -5.59 -11.90 -10.33
N ALA A 381 -6.35 -11.78 -9.25
CA ALA A 381 -5.84 -11.88 -7.89
C ALA A 381 -5.30 -13.29 -7.59
N ILE A 382 -6.05 -14.33 -7.94
CA ILE A 382 -5.64 -15.74 -7.77
C ILE A 382 -4.39 -16.04 -8.61
N ALA A 383 -4.40 -15.64 -9.89
CA ALA A 383 -3.26 -15.80 -10.80
C ALA A 383 -1.99 -15.13 -10.26
N LEU A 384 -2.11 -13.91 -9.71
CA LEU A 384 -0.98 -13.19 -9.13
C LEU A 384 -0.39 -13.90 -7.90
N ILE A 385 -1.22 -14.49 -7.04
CA ILE A 385 -0.74 -15.28 -5.90
C ILE A 385 -0.01 -16.53 -6.38
N LEU A 386 -0.55 -17.25 -7.37
CA LEU A 386 0.09 -18.44 -7.94
C LEU A 386 1.46 -18.13 -8.58
N LEU A 387 1.59 -17.01 -9.30
CA LEU A 387 2.89 -16.54 -9.79
C LEU A 387 3.89 -16.32 -8.65
N LYS A 388 3.45 -15.67 -7.56
CA LYS A 388 4.31 -15.42 -6.40
C LYS A 388 4.71 -16.69 -5.64
N LEU A 389 3.87 -17.72 -5.68
CA LEU A 389 4.18 -19.06 -5.18
C LEU A 389 5.10 -19.86 -6.12
N GLY A 390 5.42 -19.34 -7.30
CA GLY A 390 6.36 -19.93 -8.25
C GLY A 390 5.72 -20.84 -9.31
N TYR A 391 4.40 -20.85 -9.46
CA TYR A 391 3.74 -21.57 -10.56
C TYR A 391 3.88 -20.80 -11.88
N VAL A 392 3.97 -21.53 -12.99
CA VAL A 392 3.87 -20.92 -14.32
C VAL A 392 2.40 -20.67 -14.61
N VAL A 393 2.03 -19.40 -14.79
CA VAL A 393 0.66 -18.99 -15.05
C VAL A 393 0.55 -18.42 -16.47
N GLN A 394 -0.46 -18.86 -17.18
CA GLN A 394 -0.87 -18.31 -18.47
C GLN A 394 -2.39 -18.12 -18.49
N GLY A 395 -2.93 -17.41 -19.48
CA GLY A 395 -4.37 -17.31 -19.66
C GLY A 395 -4.80 -16.41 -20.80
N SER A 396 -6.11 -16.32 -21.00
CA SER A 396 -6.75 -15.53 -22.06
C SER A 396 -7.75 -14.53 -21.48
N ASP A 397 -7.97 -13.42 -22.18
CA ASP A 397 -9.07 -12.50 -21.92
C ASP A 397 -9.58 -11.90 -23.24
N ILE A 398 -10.83 -11.45 -23.28
CA ILE A 398 -11.44 -10.89 -24.50
C ILE A 398 -10.82 -9.54 -24.88
N LYS A 399 -10.27 -8.79 -23.91
CA LYS A 399 -9.66 -7.49 -24.14
C LYS A 399 -8.53 -7.19 -23.16
N GLU A 400 -7.69 -6.24 -23.54
CA GLU A 400 -6.66 -5.73 -22.66
C GLU A 400 -7.26 -4.90 -21.52
N SER A 401 -6.72 -5.07 -20.31
CA SER A 401 -7.14 -4.38 -19.10
C SER A 401 -5.95 -4.13 -18.17
N ASP A 402 -6.09 -3.22 -17.21
CA ASP A 402 -5.05 -2.97 -16.20
C ASP A 402 -4.58 -4.23 -15.48
N ASN A 403 -5.49 -5.18 -15.22
CA ASN A 403 -5.17 -6.45 -14.61
C ASN A 403 -4.32 -7.33 -15.54
N VAL A 404 -4.63 -7.37 -16.83
CA VAL A 404 -3.83 -8.08 -17.84
C VAL A 404 -2.42 -7.49 -17.91
N VAL A 405 -2.30 -6.16 -17.96
CA VAL A 405 -1.00 -5.46 -17.97
C VAL A 405 -0.19 -5.80 -16.72
N ARG A 406 -0.82 -5.76 -15.53
CA ARG A 406 -0.18 -6.12 -14.25
C ARG A 406 0.29 -7.57 -14.23
N LEU A 407 -0.52 -8.51 -14.71
CA LEU A 407 -0.18 -9.93 -14.74
C LEU A 407 0.99 -10.23 -15.68
N ARG A 408 1.04 -9.62 -16.87
CA ARG A 408 2.20 -9.72 -17.76
C ARG A 408 3.46 -9.16 -17.12
N ALA A 409 3.36 -8.01 -16.46
CA ALA A 409 4.47 -7.43 -15.71
C ALA A 409 4.94 -8.32 -14.54
N ALA A 410 4.03 -9.13 -13.97
CA ALA A 410 4.33 -10.12 -12.94
C ALA A 410 4.86 -11.47 -13.49
N GLY A 411 4.92 -11.64 -14.83
CA GLY A 411 5.49 -12.81 -15.48
C GLY A 411 4.48 -13.82 -16.05
N ALA A 412 3.18 -13.53 -16.07
CA ALA A 412 2.21 -14.39 -16.76
C ALA A 412 2.21 -14.17 -18.28
N THR A 413 1.99 -15.25 -19.02
CA THR A 413 1.67 -15.18 -20.45
C THR A 413 0.17 -14.93 -20.62
N VAL A 414 -0.23 -13.78 -21.17
CA VAL A 414 -1.66 -13.47 -21.37
C VAL A 414 -1.98 -13.23 -22.86
N PHE A 415 -2.94 -13.99 -23.38
CA PHE A 415 -3.45 -13.91 -24.74
C PHE A 415 -4.72 -13.03 -24.80
N ILE A 416 -4.91 -12.30 -25.91
CA ILE A 416 -6.14 -11.53 -26.17
C ILE A 416 -6.98 -12.29 -27.19
N GLY A 417 -8.26 -12.46 -26.88
CA GLY A 417 -9.16 -13.37 -27.59
C GLY A 417 -9.01 -14.81 -27.13
N HIS A 418 -10.01 -15.63 -27.43
CA HIS A 418 -10.07 -17.03 -27.01
C HIS A 418 -9.76 -17.97 -28.17
N ASP A 419 -8.75 -18.82 -28.02
CA ASP A 419 -8.35 -19.80 -29.03
C ASP A 419 -7.85 -21.10 -28.37
N LYS A 420 -8.30 -22.26 -28.88
CA LYS A 420 -7.97 -23.59 -28.36
C LYS A 420 -6.46 -23.87 -28.30
N ASP A 421 -5.66 -23.28 -29.18
CA ASP A 421 -4.22 -23.52 -29.26
C ASP A 421 -3.45 -22.76 -28.18
N GLN A 422 -4.06 -21.73 -27.58
CA GLN A 422 -3.50 -20.98 -26.44
C GLN A 422 -3.35 -21.84 -25.18
N LEU A 423 -4.06 -22.96 -25.07
CA LEU A 423 -3.87 -23.92 -23.97
C LEU A 423 -2.42 -24.44 -23.90
N GLY A 424 -1.71 -24.52 -25.04
CA GLY A 424 -0.33 -24.99 -25.07
C GLY A 424 -0.10 -26.27 -24.26
N SER A 425 0.83 -26.22 -23.30
CA SER A 425 1.18 -27.33 -22.41
C SER A 425 0.49 -27.28 -21.05
N ALA A 426 -0.63 -26.56 -20.91
CA ALA A 426 -1.36 -26.40 -19.65
C ALA A 426 -1.68 -27.75 -18.99
N LYS A 427 -1.54 -27.80 -17.67
CA LYS A 427 -1.84 -28.98 -16.84
C LYS A 427 -3.12 -28.82 -16.03
N LEU A 428 -3.63 -27.60 -15.91
CA LEU A 428 -4.87 -27.26 -15.24
C LEU A 428 -5.48 -26.03 -15.92
N VAL A 429 -6.80 -26.01 -16.06
CA VAL A 429 -7.55 -24.83 -16.50
C VAL A 429 -8.42 -24.31 -15.36
N VAL A 430 -8.33 -23.01 -15.07
CA VAL A 430 -9.17 -22.30 -14.12
C VAL A 430 -10.13 -21.39 -14.89
N ALA A 431 -11.42 -21.66 -14.80
CA ALA A 431 -12.46 -20.93 -15.52
C ALA A 431 -13.26 -20.00 -14.59
N SER A 432 -13.63 -18.83 -15.10
CA SER A 432 -14.60 -17.95 -14.43
C SER A 432 -16.02 -18.34 -14.80
N SER A 433 -17.00 -17.90 -14.02
CA SER A 433 -18.43 -18.08 -14.31
C SER A 433 -18.76 -17.54 -15.71
N ALA A 434 -18.16 -16.42 -16.14
CA ALA A 434 -18.34 -15.85 -17.48
C ALA A 434 -17.83 -16.75 -18.64
N ALA A 435 -16.85 -17.63 -18.39
CA ALA A 435 -16.36 -18.58 -19.39
C ALA A 435 -17.27 -19.82 -19.54
N THR A 436 -18.14 -20.06 -18.56
CA THR A 436 -19.04 -21.21 -18.51
C THR A 436 -20.52 -20.83 -18.62
N TRP A 437 -20.85 -19.54 -18.52
CA TRP A 437 -22.20 -19.00 -18.57
C TRP A 437 -22.58 -18.62 -20.00
N GLY A 438 -23.53 -19.34 -20.60
CA GLY A 438 -24.00 -19.10 -21.96
C GLY A 438 -24.50 -20.38 -22.64
N SER A 439 -25.15 -20.23 -23.79
CA SER A 439 -25.66 -21.36 -24.60
C SER A 439 -24.56 -22.14 -25.33
N LYS A 440 -23.34 -21.60 -25.40
CA LYS A 440 -22.14 -22.29 -25.91
C LYS A 440 -20.97 -22.13 -24.93
N PRO A 441 -20.27 -23.22 -24.54
CA PRO A 441 -19.08 -23.13 -23.70
C PRO A 441 -17.93 -22.40 -24.41
N ASN A 442 -17.01 -21.81 -23.65
CA ASN A 442 -15.80 -21.20 -24.21
C ASN A 442 -14.91 -22.24 -24.91
N VAL A 443 -14.39 -21.90 -26.09
CA VAL A 443 -13.59 -22.80 -26.96
C VAL A 443 -12.34 -23.39 -26.28
N GLU A 444 -11.73 -22.67 -25.34
CA GLU A 444 -10.58 -23.17 -24.57
C GLU A 444 -11.01 -24.19 -23.52
N VAL A 445 -12.17 -23.98 -22.90
CA VAL A 445 -12.73 -24.92 -21.91
C VAL A 445 -13.12 -26.23 -22.59
N GLU A 446 -13.70 -26.18 -23.80
CA GLU A 446 -14.02 -27.36 -24.59
C GLU A 446 -12.76 -28.12 -24.99
N ALA A 447 -11.76 -27.42 -25.56
CA ALA A 447 -10.49 -28.02 -25.95
C ALA A 447 -9.73 -28.63 -24.76
N ALA A 448 -9.82 -28.03 -23.57
CA ALA A 448 -9.23 -28.59 -22.35
C ALA A 448 -9.86 -29.92 -21.98
N ARG A 449 -11.20 -30.03 -22.06
CA ARG A 449 -11.94 -31.28 -21.82
C ARG A 449 -11.59 -32.35 -22.85
N GLU A 450 -11.51 -31.99 -24.13
CA GLU A 450 -11.08 -32.91 -25.21
C GLU A 450 -9.66 -33.45 -24.95
N ARG A 451 -8.74 -32.59 -24.51
CA ARG A 451 -7.36 -32.94 -24.14
C ARG A 451 -7.23 -33.61 -22.76
N ARG A 452 -8.35 -33.83 -22.05
CA ARG A 452 -8.42 -34.38 -20.68
C ARG A 452 -7.58 -33.59 -19.66
N ILE A 453 -7.46 -32.28 -19.87
CA ILE A 453 -6.87 -31.35 -18.91
C ILE A 453 -7.97 -31.02 -17.89
N PRO A 454 -7.71 -31.14 -16.57
CA PRO A 454 -8.69 -30.78 -15.55
C PRO A 454 -9.14 -29.33 -15.70
N VAL A 455 -10.44 -29.09 -15.61
CA VAL A 455 -11.06 -27.76 -15.59
C VAL A 455 -11.75 -27.58 -14.25
N ILE A 456 -11.36 -26.55 -13.51
CA ILE A 456 -11.96 -26.19 -12.21
C ILE A 456 -12.52 -24.78 -12.24
N HIS A 457 -13.47 -24.51 -11.36
CA HIS A 457 -13.97 -23.16 -11.16
C HIS A 457 -12.99 -22.29 -10.34
N ARG A 458 -13.02 -20.96 -10.53
CA ARG A 458 -12.22 -20.00 -9.74
C ARG A 458 -12.35 -20.20 -8.23
N SER A 459 -13.58 -20.51 -7.75
CA SER A 459 -13.87 -20.69 -6.33
C SER A 459 -13.17 -21.91 -5.76
N GLU A 460 -12.98 -22.97 -6.54
CA GLU A 460 -12.28 -24.18 -6.12
C GLU A 460 -10.78 -23.92 -5.96
N MET A 461 -10.18 -23.15 -6.88
CA MET A 461 -8.78 -22.72 -6.76
C MET A 461 -8.60 -21.83 -5.53
N LEU A 462 -9.49 -20.85 -5.33
CA LEU A 462 -9.46 -19.96 -4.18
C LEU A 462 -9.64 -20.73 -2.86
N ALA A 463 -10.62 -21.63 -2.78
CA ALA A 463 -10.86 -22.49 -1.63
C ALA A 463 -9.62 -23.34 -1.31
N SER A 464 -8.93 -23.84 -2.32
CA SER A 464 -7.72 -24.64 -2.14
C SER A 464 -6.54 -23.81 -1.63
N LEU A 465 -6.36 -22.57 -2.08
CA LEU A 465 -5.39 -21.62 -1.52
C LEU A 465 -5.71 -21.30 -0.04
N MET A 466 -7.00 -21.14 0.28
CA MET A 466 -7.46 -20.85 1.64
C MET A 466 -7.18 -22.00 2.62
N ARG A 467 -7.26 -23.27 2.20
CA ARG A 467 -7.02 -24.44 3.08
C ARG A 467 -5.65 -24.46 3.75
N HIS A 468 -4.67 -23.77 3.16
CA HIS A 468 -3.31 -23.69 3.69
C HIS A 468 -3.10 -22.52 4.64
N HIS A 469 -4.12 -21.70 4.88
CA HIS A 469 -4.06 -20.51 5.73
C HIS A 469 -5.21 -20.52 6.76
N LYS A 470 -5.04 -19.76 7.84
CA LYS A 470 -6.18 -19.31 8.63
C LYS A 470 -6.90 -18.22 7.85
N SER A 471 -8.13 -18.49 7.43
CA SER A 471 -8.82 -17.66 6.44
C SER A 471 -9.96 -16.85 7.04
N ILE A 472 -10.06 -15.59 6.63
CA ILE A 472 -11.17 -14.68 6.91
C ILE A 472 -11.87 -14.42 5.58
N ALA A 473 -13.14 -14.79 5.48
CA ALA A 473 -13.95 -14.58 4.27
C ALA A 473 -14.99 -13.48 4.53
N ILE A 474 -14.90 -12.40 3.76
CA ILE A 474 -15.81 -11.25 3.86
C ILE A 474 -16.88 -11.36 2.79
N CYS A 475 -18.14 -11.45 3.21
CA CYS A 475 -19.30 -11.55 2.33
C CYS A 475 -20.38 -10.51 2.67
N GLY A 476 -21.34 -10.33 1.76
CA GLY A 476 -22.51 -9.46 1.88
C GLY A 476 -22.81 -8.74 0.57
N SER A 477 -24.03 -8.25 0.36
CA SER A 477 -24.40 -7.59 -0.90
C SER A 477 -23.53 -6.35 -1.17
N HIS A 478 -23.27 -5.54 -0.14
CA HIS A 478 -22.50 -4.31 -0.23
C HIS A 478 -21.35 -4.24 0.79
N GLY A 479 -20.31 -3.46 0.49
CA GLY A 479 -19.22 -3.16 1.42
C GLY A 479 -18.10 -4.22 1.51
N LYS A 480 -18.20 -5.33 0.77
CA LYS A 480 -17.23 -6.44 0.80
C LYS A 480 -15.78 -6.00 0.62
N SER A 481 -15.48 -5.27 -0.45
CA SER A 481 -14.09 -4.87 -0.78
C SER A 481 -13.53 -3.87 0.22
N THR A 482 -14.36 -2.95 0.73
CA THR A 482 -13.95 -1.99 1.76
C THR A 482 -13.63 -2.70 3.08
N THR A 483 -14.50 -3.60 3.52
CA THR A 483 -14.27 -4.40 4.73
C THR A 483 -13.06 -5.31 4.57
N THR A 484 -12.87 -5.94 3.41
CA THR A 484 -11.67 -6.73 3.10
C THR A 484 -10.40 -5.90 3.24
N SER A 485 -10.40 -4.68 2.72
CA SER A 485 -9.28 -3.74 2.81
C SER A 485 -9.02 -3.28 4.24
N MET A 486 -10.08 -2.96 5.01
CA MET A 486 -9.97 -2.58 6.42
C MET A 486 -9.41 -3.72 7.27
N VAL A 487 -9.92 -4.94 7.09
CA VAL A 487 -9.42 -6.14 7.79
C VAL A 487 -7.97 -6.41 7.45
N ALA A 488 -7.59 -6.36 6.16
CA ALA A 488 -6.20 -6.55 5.76
C ALA A 488 -5.25 -5.53 6.42
N GLY A 489 -5.61 -4.24 6.39
CA GLY A 489 -4.81 -3.18 7.03
C GLY A 489 -4.77 -3.30 8.56
N MET A 490 -5.85 -3.75 9.18
CA MET A 490 -5.92 -4.01 10.62
C MET A 490 -5.00 -5.16 11.04
N LEU A 491 -5.02 -6.28 10.32
CA LEU A 491 -4.12 -7.40 10.60
C LEU A 491 -2.65 -7.03 10.36
N GLU A 492 -2.36 -6.18 9.35
CA GLU A 492 -1.01 -5.65 9.13
C GLU A 492 -0.55 -4.79 10.31
N ALA A 493 -1.40 -3.88 10.80
CA ALA A 493 -1.13 -3.06 11.99
C ALA A 493 -0.99 -3.90 13.28
N GLY A 494 -1.63 -5.07 13.33
CA GLY A 494 -1.46 -6.08 14.38
C GLY A 494 -0.22 -6.98 14.21
N GLY A 495 0.59 -6.77 13.16
CA GLY A 495 1.81 -7.56 12.90
C GLY A 495 1.56 -8.99 12.41
N LEU A 496 0.36 -9.28 11.89
CA LEU A 496 -0.03 -10.62 11.42
C LEU A 496 0.26 -10.85 9.94
N SER A 497 0.57 -9.79 9.18
CA SER A 497 0.97 -9.78 7.76
C SER A 497 0.18 -10.75 6.86
N PRO A 498 -1.12 -10.50 6.62
CA PRO A 498 -1.98 -11.44 5.92
C PRO A 498 -1.75 -11.47 4.40
N THR A 499 -1.96 -12.64 3.78
CA THR A 499 -2.22 -12.72 2.34
C THR A 499 -3.63 -12.18 2.06
N THR A 500 -3.79 -11.29 1.09
CA THR A 500 -5.07 -10.63 0.78
C THR A 500 -5.48 -10.88 -0.66
N ILE A 501 -6.75 -11.24 -0.88
CA ILE A 501 -7.40 -11.36 -2.20
C ILE A 501 -8.70 -10.53 -2.14
N SER A 502 -8.80 -9.47 -2.93
CA SER A 502 -9.99 -8.61 -3.01
C SER A 502 -10.48 -8.46 -4.45
N GLY A 503 -11.77 -8.18 -4.60
CA GLY A 503 -12.39 -7.77 -5.86
C GLY A 503 -12.00 -6.35 -6.30
N ALA A 504 -11.50 -5.51 -5.39
CA ALA A 504 -11.04 -4.16 -5.71
C ALA A 504 -9.53 -3.99 -5.47
N VAL A 505 -8.96 -2.93 -6.04
CA VAL A 505 -7.57 -2.54 -5.74
C VAL A 505 -7.53 -2.02 -4.30
N VAL A 506 -6.76 -2.71 -3.45
CA VAL A 506 -6.50 -2.27 -2.08
C VAL A 506 -5.48 -1.14 -2.13
N THR A 507 -5.87 0.07 -1.72
CA THR A 507 -5.06 1.30 -1.83
C THR A 507 -3.66 1.12 -1.23
N GLN A 508 -3.57 0.45 -0.07
CA GLN A 508 -2.31 0.20 0.64
C GLN A 508 -1.31 -0.63 -0.18
N TYR A 509 -1.79 -1.52 -1.06
CA TYR A 509 -0.95 -2.42 -1.86
C TYR A 509 -0.84 -1.99 -3.33
N GLY A 510 -1.71 -1.10 -3.80
CA GLY A 510 -1.81 -0.74 -5.22
C GLY A 510 -2.23 -1.91 -6.12
N SER A 511 -2.71 -3.01 -5.53
CA SER A 511 -3.09 -4.26 -6.19
C SER A 511 -4.35 -4.86 -5.53
N ASN A 512 -5.06 -5.71 -6.27
CA ASN A 512 -6.18 -6.50 -5.78
C ASN A 512 -5.73 -7.80 -5.05
N ALA A 513 -4.43 -8.10 -5.06
CA ALA A 513 -3.85 -9.16 -4.24
C ALA A 513 -2.51 -8.75 -3.62
N HIS A 514 -2.28 -9.25 -2.41
CA HIS A 514 -1.03 -9.11 -1.65
C HIS A 514 -0.65 -10.47 -1.05
N MET A 515 0.63 -10.83 -1.10
CA MET A 515 1.13 -12.06 -0.47
C MET A 515 1.86 -11.66 0.80
N GLY A 516 1.25 -11.94 1.94
CA GLY A 516 1.81 -11.66 3.25
C GLY A 516 2.73 -12.80 3.69
N SER A 517 3.61 -12.51 4.65
CA SER A 517 4.49 -13.52 5.25
C SER A 517 3.83 -14.29 6.40
N GLY A 518 2.64 -13.89 6.84
CA GLY A 518 1.89 -14.52 7.91
C GLY A 518 1.03 -15.69 7.45
N ASN A 519 0.42 -16.37 8.43
CA ASN A 519 -0.46 -17.53 8.19
C ASN A 519 -1.94 -17.14 8.05
N TRP A 520 -2.26 -15.84 8.01
CA TRP A 520 -3.61 -15.35 7.81
C TRP A 520 -3.86 -15.05 6.34
N MET A 521 -5.07 -15.33 5.88
CA MET A 521 -5.55 -14.95 4.56
C MET A 521 -6.88 -14.21 4.69
N VAL A 522 -7.00 -13.07 4.04
CA VAL A 522 -8.22 -12.25 4.00
C VAL A 522 -8.75 -12.27 2.56
N VAL A 523 -9.98 -12.74 2.40
CA VAL A 523 -10.58 -13.02 1.09
C VAL A 523 -11.94 -12.35 0.99
N GLU A 524 -12.15 -11.64 -0.10
CA GLU A 524 -13.48 -11.22 -0.53
C GLU A 524 -14.25 -12.43 -1.09
N ALA A 525 -15.37 -12.78 -0.46
CA ALA A 525 -16.25 -13.86 -0.87
C ALA A 525 -17.43 -13.28 -1.67
N ASP A 526 -17.56 -13.76 -2.91
CA ASP A 526 -18.54 -13.27 -3.87
C ASP A 526 -19.79 -14.16 -3.85
N GLU A 527 -20.93 -13.55 -3.58
CA GLU A 527 -22.24 -14.20 -3.50
C GLU A 527 -22.92 -14.34 -4.88
N SER A 528 -22.50 -13.61 -5.90
CA SER A 528 -23.26 -13.47 -7.17
C SER A 528 -23.59 -14.78 -7.89
N ASP A 529 -22.76 -15.82 -7.71
CA ASP A 529 -22.94 -17.16 -8.28
C ASP A 529 -23.11 -18.26 -7.22
N GLY A 530 -23.32 -17.89 -5.95
CA GLY A 530 -23.53 -18.80 -4.82
C GLY A 530 -22.29 -19.61 -4.41
N THR A 531 -21.14 -19.45 -5.07
CA THR A 531 -19.96 -20.29 -4.80
C THR A 531 -19.25 -19.97 -3.50
N MET A 532 -19.58 -18.84 -2.85
CA MET A 532 -19.07 -18.46 -1.53
C MET A 532 -19.20 -19.56 -0.46
N VAL A 533 -20.23 -20.42 -0.54
CA VAL A 533 -20.44 -21.50 0.43
C VAL A 533 -19.34 -22.56 0.37
N GLN A 534 -18.56 -22.63 -0.72
CA GLN A 534 -17.47 -23.60 -0.88
C GLN A 534 -16.17 -23.15 -0.19
N LEU A 535 -16.10 -21.89 0.25
CA LEU A 535 -14.88 -21.30 0.81
C LEU A 535 -14.67 -21.77 2.27
N PRO A 536 -13.53 -22.41 2.60
CA PRO A 536 -13.27 -22.95 3.92
C PRO A 536 -12.74 -21.84 4.85
N ALA A 537 -13.64 -20.97 5.30
CA ALA A 537 -13.33 -19.85 6.17
C ALA A 537 -13.22 -20.28 7.65
N LEU A 538 -12.17 -19.83 8.34
CA LEU A 538 -12.11 -19.90 9.82
C LEU A 538 -12.95 -18.80 10.46
N ILE A 539 -12.97 -17.62 9.85
CA ILE A 539 -13.80 -16.49 10.25
C ILE A 539 -14.64 -16.06 9.04
N SER A 540 -15.97 -15.98 9.19
CA SER A 540 -16.86 -15.40 8.18
C SER A 540 -17.38 -14.05 8.62
N VAL A 541 -17.51 -13.12 7.67
CA VAL A 541 -18.15 -11.82 7.89
C VAL A 541 -19.35 -11.72 6.95
N VAL A 542 -20.49 -11.26 7.46
CA VAL A 542 -21.66 -10.90 6.65
C VAL A 542 -22.02 -9.45 6.92
N THR A 543 -21.76 -8.58 5.94
CA THR A 543 -21.97 -7.13 6.07
C THR A 543 -23.45 -6.72 5.97
N ASN A 544 -24.20 -7.35 5.07
CA ASN A 544 -25.63 -7.13 4.83
C ASN A 544 -26.16 -8.20 3.84
N ILE A 545 -27.49 -8.32 3.74
CA ILE A 545 -28.17 -9.22 2.78
C ILE A 545 -29.27 -8.44 2.04
N ASP A 546 -29.05 -8.17 0.76
CA ASP A 546 -29.96 -7.45 -0.15
C ASP A 546 -30.27 -8.26 -1.44
N SER A 547 -31.19 -7.77 -2.26
CA SER A 547 -31.79 -8.46 -3.43
C SER A 547 -31.08 -8.17 -4.77
N ASP A 548 -29.78 -7.88 -4.76
CA ASP A 548 -29.02 -7.48 -5.97
C ASP A 548 -29.01 -8.59 -7.05
N HIS A 549 -28.59 -9.81 -6.68
CA HIS A 549 -28.43 -10.94 -7.62
C HIS A 549 -29.66 -11.86 -7.72
N ILE A 550 -30.86 -11.29 -7.68
CA ILE A 550 -32.12 -12.06 -7.70
C ILE A 550 -32.28 -12.88 -8.98
N THR A 551 -31.64 -12.50 -10.09
CA THR A 551 -31.63 -13.30 -11.33
C THR A 551 -30.99 -14.68 -11.12
N PHE A 552 -29.99 -14.79 -10.24
CA PHE A 552 -29.37 -16.07 -9.88
C PHE A 552 -30.16 -16.80 -8.79
N TYR A 553 -30.48 -16.10 -7.70
CA TYR A 553 -31.10 -16.71 -6.52
C TYR A 553 -32.60 -16.99 -6.67
N GLY A 554 -33.29 -16.24 -7.52
CA GLY A 554 -34.73 -16.31 -7.75
C GLY A 554 -35.58 -15.64 -6.67
N THR A 555 -35.29 -15.84 -5.38
CA THR A 555 -36.04 -15.23 -4.27
C THR A 555 -35.13 -14.77 -3.12
N GLN A 556 -35.59 -13.81 -2.34
CA GLN A 556 -34.85 -13.29 -1.18
C GLN A 556 -34.62 -14.37 -0.11
N GLU A 557 -35.55 -15.33 0.05
CA GLU A 557 -35.39 -16.47 0.95
C GLU A 557 -34.24 -17.37 0.53
N LYS A 558 -34.07 -17.61 -0.78
CA LYS A 558 -32.95 -18.41 -1.30
C LYS A 558 -31.61 -17.68 -1.12
N THR A 559 -31.58 -16.36 -1.31
CA THR A 559 -30.41 -15.55 -0.98
C THR A 559 -30.05 -15.71 0.51
N ARG A 560 -31.02 -15.47 1.41
CA ARG A 560 -30.83 -15.60 2.86
C ARG A 560 -30.38 -17.00 3.29
N ALA A 561 -30.99 -18.04 2.73
CA ALA A 561 -30.62 -19.43 3.01
C ALA A 561 -29.17 -19.73 2.58
N THR A 562 -28.69 -19.14 1.50
CA THR A 562 -27.30 -19.29 1.03
C THR A 562 -26.32 -18.60 1.97
N PHE A 563 -26.65 -17.39 2.45
CA PHE A 563 -25.85 -16.72 3.50
C PHE A 563 -25.85 -17.50 4.81
N ALA A 564 -26.99 -18.07 5.22
CA ALA A 564 -27.05 -18.94 6.40
C ALA A 564 -26.14 -20.17 6.23
N GLN A 565 -26.12 -20.78 5.04
CA GLN A 565 -25.23 -21.90 4.75
C GLN A 565 -23.75 -21.49 4.80
N PHE A 566 -23.40 -20.32 4.27
CA PHE A 566 -22.03 -19.77 4.35
C PHE A 566 -21.57 -19.63 5.81
N VAL A 567 -22.43 -19.13 6.70
CA VAL A 567 -22.14 -19.04 8.14
C VAL A 567 -22.04 -20.42 8.79
N ARG A 568 -22.95 -21.37 8.46
CA ARG A 568 -22.90 -22.74 8.99
C ARG A 568 -21.63 -23.50 8.58
N ASN A 569 -21.00 -23.15 7.45
CA ASN A 569 -19.78 -23.80 6.99
C ASN A 569 -18.52 -23.39 7.77
N VAL A 570 -18.59 -22.33 8.58
CA VAL A 570 -17.55 -22.01 9.56
C VAL A 570 -17.41 -23.20 10.53
N PRO A 571 -16.20 -23.65 10.89
CA PRO A 571 -16.02 -24.71 11.86
C PRO A 571 -16.58 -24.33 13.25
N PHE A 572 -16.90 -25.30 14.10
CA PHE A 572 -17.47 -25.04 15.44
C PHE A 572 -16.57 -24.18 16.35
N TYR A 573 -15.26 -24.17 16.07
CA TYR A 573 -14.24 -23.37 16.75
C TYR A 573 -13.88 -22.08 16.00
N GLY A 574 -14.53 -21.82 14.87
CA GLY A 574 -14.38 -20.58 14.10
C GLY A 574 -15.30 -19.47 14.64
N LEU A 575 -15.37 -18.36 13.92
CA LEU A 575 -16.16 -17.19 14.30
C LEU A 575 -16.99 -16.67 13.12
N ALA A 576 -18.24 -16.27 13.37
CA ALA A 576 -19.06 -15.51 12.44
C ALA A 576 -19.29 -14.09 12.97
N VAL A 577 -18.98 -13.08 12.16
CA VAL A 577 -19.11 -11.66 12.48
C VAL A 577 -20.24 -11.05 11.65
N LEU A 578 -21.34 -10.66 12.29
CA LEU A 578 -22.62 -10.38 11.62
C LEU A 578 -23.15 -8.98 11.94
N CYS A 579 -23.50 -8.20 10.92
CA CYS A 579 -24.09 -6.87 11.09
C CYS A 579 -25.54 -6.96 11.58
N ILE A 580 -25.83 -6.65 12.85
CA ILE A 580 -27.19 -6.79 13.40
C ILE A 580 -28.12 -5.62 13.06
N ASP A 581 -27.54 -4.52 12.58
CA ASP A 581 -28.31 -3.38 12.05
C ASP A 581 -29.01 -3.74 10.73
N ASP A 582 -28.47 -4.72 9.99
CA ASP A 582 -29.05 -5.16 8.72
C ASP A 582 -30.29 -6.05 8.95
N PRO A 583 -31.47 -5.70 8.37
CA PRO A 583 -32.69 -6.49 8.55
C PRO A 583 -32.57 -7.92 7.99
N GLY A 584 -31.82 -8.13 6.91
CA GLY A 584 -31.64 -9.43 6.29
C GLY A 584 -30.81 -10.36 7.18
N VAL A 585 -29.70 -9.87 7.71
CA VAL A 585 -28.85 -10.56 8.70
C VAL A 585 -29.62 -10.82 9.99
N ARG A 586 -30.39 -9.84 10.49
CA ARG A 586 -31.23 -10.00 11.69
C ARG A 586 -32.26 -11.12 11.52
N LYS A 587 -32.88 -11.24 10.34
CA LYS A 587 -33.79 -12.35 9.99
C LYS A 587 -33.07 -13.70 9.83
N MET A 588 -31.83 -13.70 9.37
CA MET A 588 -31.00 -14.90 9.21
C MET A 588 -30.49 -15.45 10.54
N LEU A 589 -30.19 -14.58 11.51
CA LEU A 589 -29.51 -14.92 12.77
C LEU A 589 -30.13 -16.12 13.52
N PRO A 590 -31.47 -16.27 13.63
CA PRO A 590 -32.07 -17.43 14.30
C PRO A 590 -31.79 -18.77 13.61
N GLU A 591 -31.37 -18.77 12.34
CA GLU A 591 -31.11 -19.98 11.55
C GLU A 591 -29.69 -20.56 11.73
N VAL A 592 -28.81 -19.88 12.50
CA VAL A 592 -27.35 -20.19 12.59
C VAL A 592 -26.81 -20.28 14.02
N GLN A 593 -27.55 -20.91 14.93
CA GLN A 593 -27.27 -20.86 16.38
C GLN A 593 -26.07 -21.70 16.86
N ASP A 594 -25.66 -22.72 16.11
CA ASP A 594 -24.60 -23.67 16.53
C ASP A 594 -23.17 -23.18 16.22
N ARG A 595 -22.96 -21.86 16.11
CA ARG A 595 -21.66 -21.24 15.80
C ARG A 595 -21.33 -20.13 16.79
N ASN A 596 -20.03 -19.90 17.00
CA ASN A 596 -19.60 -18.72 17.73
C ASN A 596 -19.90 -17.49 16.86
N ILE A 597 -20.72 -16.58 17.39
CA ILE A 597 -21.18 -15.39 16.68
C ILE A 597 -20.82 -14.16 17.49
N ILE A 598 -20.32 -13.13 16.82
CA ILE A 598 -20.24 -11.76 17.33
C ILE A 598 -21.09 -10.88 16.42
N THR A 599 -22.07 -10.18 17.00
CA THR A 599 -22.83 -9.17 16.28
C THR A 599 -22.17 -7.81 16.40
N TYR A 600 -22.29 -6.99 15.37
CA TYR A 600 -21.80 -5.62 15.39
C TYR A 600 -22.81 -4.65 14.79
N GLY A 601 -22.71 -3.37 15.16
CA GLY A 601 -23.59 -2.32 14.66
C GLY A 601 -23.70 -1.12 15.61
N VAL A 602 -24.64 -0.23 15.32
CA VAL A 602 -25.04 0.87 16.24
C VAL A 602 -26.21 0.47 17.14
N SER A 603 -26.93 -0.60 16.80
CA SER A 603 -28.06 -1.13 17.58
C SER A 603 -27.66 -1.49 19.01
N GLU A 604 -28.58 -1.31 19.95
CA GLU A 604 -28.35 -1.57 21.38
C GLU A 604 -28.00 -3.03 21.69
N ASP A 605 -28.48 -3.96 20.86
CA ASP A 605 -28.28 -5.40 20.96
C ASP A 605 -27.02 -5.92 20.24
N ALA A 606 -26.23 -5.03 19.62
CA ALA A 606 -24.94 -5.38 19.03
C ALA A 606 -23.89 -5.70 20.11
N ASP A 607 -23.10 -6.76 19.93
CA ASP A 607 -22.02 -7.07 20.86
C ASP A 607 -20.86 -6.08 20.74
N VAL A 608 -20.42 -5.78 19.52
CA VAL A 608 -19.41 -4.75 19.23
C VAL A 608 -20.14 -3.52 18.69
N ARG A 609 -20.21 -2.47 19.49
CA ARG A 609 -21.12 -1.34 19.25
C ARG A 609 -20.39 -0.02 19.15
N ALA A 610 -20.84 0.84 18.24
CA ALA A 610 -20.52 2.26 18.24
C ALA A 610 -21.63 3.07 18.93
N GLU A 611 -21.23 3.87 19.91
CA GLU A 611 -22.06 4.80 20.67
C GLU A 611 -21.62 6.24 20.39
N ASP A 612 -22.49 7.22 20.59
CA ASP A 612 -22.20 8.66 20.42
C ASP A 612 -21.50 9.00 19.10
N VAL A 613 -21.99 8.43 17.99
CA VAL A 613 -21.42 8.63 16.65
C VAL A 613 -21.56 10.11 16.24
N LYS A 614 -20.45 10.71 15.86
CA LYS A 614 -20.38 12.06 15.29
C LYS A 614 -19.65 12.01 13.96
N TYR A 615 -20.18 12.73 12.98
CA TYR A 615 -19.56 12.92 11.68
C TYR A 615 -19.01 14.33 11.62
N ASN A 616 -17.71 14.46 11.49
CA ASN A 616 -17.02 15.71 11.17
C ASN A 616 -16.75 15.75 9.65
N PRO A 617 -16.44 16.90 9.04
CA PRO A 617 -16.24 16.97 7.59
C PRO A 617 -15.16 16.03 7.00
N GLN A 618 -14.20 15.59 7.82
CA GLN A 618 -13.07 14.75 7.39
C GLN A 618 -13.03 13.37 8.04
N ASP A 619 -13.76 13.14 9.13
CA ASP A 619 -13.69 11.90 9.90
C ASP A 619 -14.97 11.60 10.69
N SER A 620 -15.07 10.37 11.17
CA SER A 620 -16.13 9.94 12.08
C SER A 620 -15.51 9.63 13.45
N THR A 621 -16.16 10.05 14.53
CA THR A 621 -15.76 9.69 15.90
C THR A 621 -16.88 8.95 16.61
N PHE A 622 -16.54 7.93 17.40
CA PHE A 622 -17.53 7.18 18.18
C PHE A 622 -16.89 6.58 19.45
N VAL A 623 -17.72 6.20 20.40
CA VAL A 623 -17.33 5.44 21.59
C VAL A 623 -17.56 3.95 21.30
N LEU A 624 -16.49 3.16 21.37
CA LEU A 624 -16.57 1.71 21.18
C LEU A 624 -16.97 1.04 22.50
N SER A 625 -18.01 0.22 22.48
CA SER A 625 -18.38 -0.65 23.60
C SER A 625 -18.49 -2.11 23.16
N VAL A 626 -18.18 -3.03 24.07
CA VAL A 626 -18.18 -4.48 23.81
C VAL A 626 -19.00 -5.18 24.89
N ARG A 627 -19.94 -6.01 24.46
CA ARG A 627 -20.75 -6.88 25.32
C ARG A 627 -20.07 -8.25 25.47
N ASN A 628 -19.88 -8.68 26.71
CA ASN A 628 -19.56 -10.07 27.02
C ASN A 628 -20.85 -10.89 26.97
N ARG A 629 -20.95 -11.82 26.02
CA ARG A 629 -22.14 -12.66 25.86
C ARG A 629 -22.38 -13.64 27.01
N ARG A 630 -21.35 -13.99 27.79
CA ARG A 630 -21.48 -15.00 28.85
C ARG A 630 -22.21 -14.48 30.08
N ASP A 631 -21.96 -13.22 30.45
CA ASP A 631 -22.54 -12.58 31.64
C ASP A 631 -23.44 -11.37 31.29
N GLY A 632 -23.52 -10.99 30.01
CA GLY A 632 -24.31 -9.86 29.53
C GLY A 632 -23.71 -8.50 29.82
N THR A 633 -22.52 -8.42 30.44
CA THR A 633 -21.91 -7.15 30.84
C THR A 633 -21.41 -6.39 29.61
N ARG A 634 -21.61 -5.06 29.60
CA ARG A 634 -21.09 -4.16 28.55
C ARG A 634 -19.95 -3.34 29.13
N ARG A 635 -18.81 -3.33 28.46
CA ARG A 635 -17.67 -2.49 28.79
C ARG A 635 -17.43 -1.45 27.71
N VAL A 636 -17.18 -0.21 28.11
CA VAL A 636 -16.71 0.84 27.21
C VAL A 636 -15.21 0.62 26.98
N VAL A 637 -14.81 0.46 25.73
CA VAL A 637 -13.41 0.27 25.32
C VAL A 637 -12.71 1.61 25.12
N GLY A 638 -13.43 2.61 24.60
CA GLY A 638 -12.97 4.00 24.50
C GLY A 638 -13.30 4.67 23.18
N CYS A 639 -12.83 5.91 23.00
CA CYS A 639 -13.06 6.66 21.78
C CYS A 639 -12.21 6.14 20.61
N ILE A 640 -12.84 6.07 19.44
CA ILE A 640 -12.24 5.69 18.15
C ILE A 640 -12.47 6.83 17.16
N VAL A 641 -11.45 7.09 16.35
CA VAL A 641 -11.52 8.01 15.21
C VAL A 641 -11.32 7.21 13.93
N LEU A 642 -12.27 7.31 13.02
CA LEU A 642 -12.29 6.65 11.72
C LEU A 642 -12.11 7.71 10.63
N ASN A 643 -11.08 7.57 9.80
CA ASN A 643 -10.72 8.56 8.78
C ASN A 643 -11.60 8.56 7.51
N VAL A 644 -12.79 7.96 7.60
CA VAL A 644 -13.77 7.90 6.51
C VAL A 644 -15.16 8.16 7.08
N LEU A 645 -16.04 8.69 6.22
CA LEU A 645 -17.43 9.02 6.54
C LEU A 645 -18.39 7.88 6.21
N GLY A 646 -19.64 8.03 6.64
CA GLY A 646 -20.73 7.12 6.32
C GLY A 646 -20.92 6.01 7.34
N LEU A 647 -22.19 5.73 7.65
CA LEU A 647 -22.59 4.66 8.56
C LEU A 647 -22.07 3.29 8.12
N HIS A 648 -22.11 3.01 6.81
CA HIS A 648 -21.62 1.74 6.27
C HIS A 648 -20.11 1.55 6.51
N ASN A 649 -19.29 2.61 6.43
CA ASN A 649 -17.86 2.50 6.73
C ASN A 649 -17.60 2.35 8.22
N LEU A 650 -18.41 2.99 9.06
CA LEU A 650 -18.39 2.76 10.50
C LEU A 650 -18.76 1.31 10.84
N GLN A 651 -19.78 0.74 10.18
CA GLN A 651 -20.14 -0.67 10.30
C GLN A 651 -19.00 -1.60 9.83
N ASN A 652 -18.35 -1.30 8.70
CA ASN A 652 -17.18 -2.04 8.22
C ASN A 652 -16.02 -1.99 9.23
N ALA A 653 -15.81 -0.83 9.87
CA ALA A 653 -14.81 -0.66 10.93
C ALA A 653 -15.16 -1.44 12.20
N LEU A 654 -16.44 -1.55 12.56
CA LEU A 654 -16.89 -2.37 13.69
C LEU A 654 -16.73 -3.87 13.41
N ALA A 655 -17.02 -4.34 12.19
CA ALA A 655 -16.73 -5.72 11.78
C ALA A 655 -15.23 -6.03 11.90
N THR A 656 -14.40 -5.11 11.42
CA THR A 656 -12.94 -5.19 11.50
C THR A 656 -12.45 -5.21 12.95
N THR A 657 -13.04 -4.37 13.79
CA THR A 657 -12.72 -4.29 15.23
C THR A 657 -13.12 -5.58 15.96
N ALA A 658 -14.27 -6.17 15.63
CA ALA A 658 -14.71 -7.44 16.20
C ALA A 658 -13.68 -8.55 15.93
N ILE A 659 -13.19 -8.65 14.68
CA ILE A 659 -12.12 -9.59 14.31
C ILE A 659 -10.83 -9.28 15.08
N ALA A 660 -10.42 -8.01 15.12
CA ALA A 660 -9.18 -7.60 15.78
C ALA A 660 -9.16 -7.98 17.27
N LEU A 661 -10.29 -7.75 17.97
CA LEU A 661 -10.44 -8.12 19.37
C LEU A 661 -10.40 -9.65 19.57
N GLU A 662 -11.06 -10.43 18.71
CA GLU A 662 -11.00 -11.90 18.77
C GLU A 662 -9.57 -12.43 18.58
N LEU A 663 -8.81 -11.80 17.68
CA LEU A 663 -7.42 -12.18 17.41
C LEU A 663 -6.41 -11.64 18.43
N GLY A 664 -6.87 -10.90 19.44
CA GLY A 664 -6.01 -10.32 20.48
C GLY A 664 -5.14 -9.16 19.99
N ILE A 665 -5.58 -8.44 18.95
CA ILE A 665 -4.90 -7.22 18.50
C ILE A 665 -5.17 -6.10 19.51
N GLU A 666 -4.09 -5.46 19.96
CA GLU A 666 -4.13 -4.40 20.96
C GLU A 666 -4.94 -3.18 20.49
N LEU A 667 -5.62 -2.53 21.44
CA LEU A 667 -6.50 -1.38 21.14
C LEU A 667 -5.77 -0.22 20.44
N GLU A 668 -4.48 -0.02 20.74
CA GLU A 668 -3.67 1.01 20.09
C GLU A 668 -3.43 0.70 18.61
N SER A 669 -3.19 -0.58 18.25
CA SER A 669 -3.13 -1.00 16.84
C SER A 669 -4.48 -0.82 16.14
N ILE A 670 -5.59 -1.08 16.85
CA ILE A 670 -6.94 -0.85 16.31
C ILE A 670 -7.16 0.64 16.03
N ARG A 671 -6.88 1.52 17.00
CA ARG A 671 -6.97 2.97 16.84
C ARG A 671 -6.11 3.47 15.69
N TYR A 672 -4.86 3.01 15.63
CA TYR A 672 -3.92 3.37 14.59
C TYR A 672 -4.43 2.96 13.20
N ALA A 673 -4.89 1.72 13.04
CA ALA A 673 -5.36 1.20 11.75
C ALA A 673 -6.59 1.97 11.25
N LEU A 674 -7.59 2.21 12.11
CA LEU A 674 -8.82 2.92 11.72
C LEU A 674 -8.58 4.41 11.46
N ARG A 675 -7.68 5.06 12.20
CA ARG A 675 -7.30 6.46 11.98
C ARG A 675 -6.47 6.65 10.70
N ASN A 676 -5.70 5.65 10.29
CA ASN A 676 -4.85 5.74 9.10
C ASN A 676 -5.47 5.10 7.85
N PHE A 677 -6.68 4.55 7.94
CA PHE A 677 -7.36 3.98 6.79
C PHE A 677 -7.61 5.05 5.71
N GLN A 678 -7.11 4.82 4.50
CA GLN A 678 -7.14 5.77 3.38
C GLN A 678 -8.33 5.55 2.43
N GLY A 679 -9.27 4.67 2.79
CA GLY A 679 -10.35 4.29 1.88
C GLY A 679 -9.91 3.23 0.85
N THR A 680 -10.87 2.85 0.02
CA THR A 680 -10.68 1.91 -1.09
C THR A 680 -10.85 2.66 -2.41
N ASN A 681 -10.06 2.33 -3.43
CA ASN A 681 -10.12 3.01 -4.71
C ASN A 681 -11.55 3.02 -5.28
N ARG A 682 -12.00 4.18 -5.80
CA ARG A 682 -13.36 4.43 -6.31
C ARG A 682 -14.49 4.26 -5.27
N ARG A 683 -14.20 4.40 -3.98
CA ARG A 683 -15.21 4.47 -2.91
C ARG A 683 -15.07 5.82 -2.19
N TYR A 684 -15.85 6.79 -2.65
CA TYR A 684 -15.91 8.17 -2.19
C TYR A 684 -14.55 8.88 -2.23
N ILE A 685 -14.01 9.07 -3.43
CA ILE A 685 -12.69 9.68 -3.64
C ILE A 685 -12.87 11.14 -4.08
N HIS A 686 -12.30 12.08 -3.35
CA HIS A 686 -12.17 13.45 -3.81
C HIS A 686 -11.15 13.51 -4.96
N VAL A 687 -11.60 13.89 -6.16
CA VAL A 687 -10.79 13.89 -7.38
C VAL A 687 -10.39 15.29 -7.84
N GLY A 688 -10.99 16.34 -7.27
CA GLY A 688 -10.59 17.71 -7.55
C GLY A 688 -11.63 18.74 -7.13
N GLU A 689 -11.23 20.00 -7.26
CA GLU A 689 -12.05 21.16 -6.94
C GLU A 689 -11.95 22.21 -8.06
N ALA A 690 -13.06 22.86 -8.38
CA ALA A 690 -13.13 24.00 -9.28
C ALA A 690 -14.21 24.99 -8.82
N ASN A 691 -13.90 26.29 -8.80
CA ASN A 691 -14.84 27.36 -8.43
C ASN A 691 -15.54 27.11 -7.07
N GLY A 692 -14.82 26.53 -6.10
CA GLY A 692 -15.38 26.16 -4.79
C GLY A 692 -16.33 24.96 -4.79
N ILE A 693 -16.47 24.25 -5.92
CA ILE A 693 -17.25 23.02 -6.06
C ILE A 693 -16.31 21.81 -5.88
N GLN A 694 -16.65 20.94 -4.93
CA GLN A 694 -15.93 19.70 -4.66
C GLN A 694 -16.39 18.59 -5.61
N ILE A 695 -15.47 17.77 -6.13
CA ILE A 695 -15.79 16.70 -7.08
C ILE A 695 -15.41 15.35 -6.50
N ILE A 696 -16.39 14.46 -6.40
CA ILE A 696 -16.29 13.14 -5.78
C ILE A 696 -16.53 12.05 -6.85
N ASP A 697 -15.68 11.02 -6.84
CA ASP A 697 -15.79 9.80 -7.64
C ASP A 697 -16.17 8.61 -6.75
N ASP A 698 -17.27 7.94 -7.09
CA ASP A 698 -17.74 6.74 -6.40
C ASP A 698 -18.25 5.67 -7.39
N PHE A 699 -18.01 4.40 -7.05
CA PHE A 699 -18.42 3.25 -7.86
C PHE A 699 -19.90 2.87 -7.71
N GLY A 700 -20.63 3.43 -6.74
CA GLY A 700 -21.98 3.03 -6.38
C GLY A 700 -22.90 2.96 -7.60
N THR A 701 -23.47 1.77 -7.83
CA THR A 701 -24.40 1.51 -8.93
C THR A 701 -25.76 1.04 -8.43
N HIS A 702 -25.82 0.47 -7.23
CA HIS A 702 -27.09 0.11 -6.60
C HIS A 702 -27.71 1.34 -5.90
N PRO A 703 -29.04 1.52 -5.92
CA PRO A 703 -29.72 2.63 -5.23
C PRO A 703 -29.26 2.84 -3.78
N ALA A 704 -29.08 1.75 -3.03
CA ALA A 704 -28.56 1.78 -1.66
C ALA A 704 -27.15 2.40 -1.56
N GLU A 705 -26.24 2.07 -2.49
CA GLU A 705 -24.89 2.63 -2.55
C GLU A 705 -24.91 4.12 -2.94
N MET A 706 -25.79 4.50 -3.86
CA MET A 706 -25.98 5.89 -4.29
C MET A 706 -26.48 6.77 -3.15
N LYS A 707 -27.45 6.27 -2.36
CA LYS A 707 -27.95 6.95 -1.16
C LYS A 707 -26.85 7.14 -0.13
N ALA A 708 -26.07 6.08 0.12
CA ALA A 708 -24.97 6.11 1.08
C ALA A 708 -23.89 7.15 0.69
N THR A 709 -23.55 7.23 -0.60
CA THR A 709 -22.57 8.18 -1.14
C THR A 709 -23.02 9.63 -0.96
N GLN A 710 -24.28 9.94 -1.25
CA GLN A 710 -24.81 11.29 -1.07
C GLN A 710 -24.94 11.68 0.40
N THR A 711 -25.29 10.72 1.27
CA THR A 711 -25.28 10.93 2.72
C THR A 711 -23.88 11.30 3.21
N MET A 712 -22.83 10.67 2.68
CA MET A 712 -21.44 11.03 2.99
C MET A 712 -21.10 12.45 2.53
N ALA A 713 -21.58 12.89 1.37
CA ALA A 713 -21.40 14.27 0.90
C ALA A 713 -22.02 15.30 1.86
N LYS A 714 -23.23 15.02 2.35
CA LYS A 714 -23.87 15.85 3.38
C LYS A 714 -23.07 15.88 4.69
N GLN A 715 -22.59 14.72 5.15
CA GLN A 715 -21.73 14.60 6.33
C GLN A 715 -20.39 15.35 6.17
N ALA A 716 -19.86 15.39 4.94
CA ALA A 716 -18.66 16.13 4.59
C ALA A 716 -18.87 17.67 4.55
N GLY A 717 -20.10 18.14 4.76
CA GLY A 717 -20.45 19.56 4.76
C GLY A 717 -20.87 20.10 3.40
N ALA A 718 -21.31 19.26 2.46
CA ALA A 718 -21.85 19.73 1.20
C ALA A 718 -23.04 20.67 1.43
N ARG A 719 -22.99 21.86 0.83
CA ARG A 719 -24.11 22.81 0.88
C ARG A 719 -25.31 22.29 0.08
N ARG A 720 -25.04 21.78 -1.12
CA ARG A 720 -25.98 21.05 -1.99
C ARG A 720 -25.22 19.96 -2.73
N ILE A 721 -25.94 18.94 -3.19
CA ILE A 721 -25.37 17.84 -3.96
C ILE A 721 -25.93 17.87 -5.39
N ILE A 722 -25.02 17.83 -6.37
CA ILE A 722 -25.32 17.56 -7.77
C ILE A 722 -24.92 16.11 -8.05
N ALA A 723 -25.91 15.22 -8.15
CA ALA A 723 -25.68 13.82 -8.42
C ALA A 723 -25.48 13.60 -9.91
N VAL A 724 -24.37 12.97 -10.31
CA VAL A 724 -24.09 12.59 -11.69
C VAL A 724 -24.04 11.07 -11.74
N TYR A 725 -25.05 10.43 -12.34
CA TYR A 725 -25.17 8.98 -12.33
C TYR A 725 -25.04 8.38 -13.73
N GLN A 726 -24.21 7.34 -13.85
CA GLN A 726 -24.11 6.51 -15.04
C GLN A 726 -24.82 5.15 -14.82
N PRO A 727 -25.98 4.91 -15.44
CA PRO A 727 -26.69 3.64 -15.31
C PRO A 727 -25.98 2.48 -16.06
N THR A 728 -26.37 1.25 -15.74
CA THR A 728 -25.95 0.04 -16.48
C THR A 728 -26.61 -0.03 -17.87
N ALA A 729 -25.92 -0.62 -18.85
CA ALA A 729 -26.49 -0.85 -20.18
C ALA A 729 -27.57 -1.93 -20.21
N VAL A 730 -27.67 -2.75 -19.16
CA VAL A 730 -28.74 -3.76 -19.03
C VAL A 730 -29.99 -3.07 -18.49
N VAL A 731 -30.88 -2.61 -19.39
CA VAL A 731 -32.10 -1.87 -19.02
C VAL A 731 -32.96 -2.61 -17.99
N ARG A 732 -33.05 -3.95 -18.08
CA ARG A 732 -33.80 -4.76 -17.11
C ARG A 732 -33.32 -4.58 -15.67
N ASN A 733 -32.03 -4.31 -15.46
CA ASN A 733 -31.51 -4.04 -14.11
C ASN A 733 -31.92 -2.64 -13.62
N VAL A 734 -31.99 -1.66 -14.54
CA VAL A 734 -32.53 -0.33 -14.20
C VAL A 734 -34.02 -0.43 -13.87
N GLU A 735 -34.78 -1.19 -14.66
CA GLU A 735 -36.21 -1.44 -14.45
C GLU A 735 -36.49 -2.14 -13.11
N ALA A 736 -35.62 -3.08 -12.71
CA ALA A 736 -35.75 -3.83 -11.46
C ALA A 736 -35.67 -2.94 -10.19
N TRP A 737 -35.05 -1.77 -10.29
CA TRP A 737 -34.82 -0.87 -9.15
C TRP A 737 -35.56 0.46 -9.25
N LEU A 738 -36.53 0.59 -10.18
CA LEU A 738 -37.20 1.87 -10.44
C LEU A 738 -37.76 2.51 -9.17
N GLU A 739 -38.45 1.73 -8.34
CA GLU A 739 -39.08 2.19 -7.10
C GLU A 739 -38.08 2.71 -6.05
N GLU A 740 -36.81 2.33 -6.14
CA GLU A 740 -35.77 2.71 -5.17
C GLU A 740 -35.04 4.00 -5.54
N TYR A 741 -34.98 4.36 -6.83
CA TYR A 741 -34.23 5.53 -7.29
C TYR A 741 -34.67 6.87 -6.69
N PRO A 742 -35.98 7.17 -6.50
CA PRO A 742 -36.37 8.44 -5.89
C PRO A 742 -35.75 8.63 -4.50
N ALA A 743 -35.75 7.57 -3.68
CA ALA A 743 -35.13 7.58 -2.35
C ALA A 743 -33.60 7.60 -2.43
N ALA A 744 -33.01 7.04 -3.49
CA ALA A 744 -31.57 7.07 -3.71
C ALA A 744 -31.05 8.49 -4.00
N PHE A 745 -31.83 9.34 -4.66
CA PHE A 745 -31.46 10.73 -4.98
C PHE A 745 -32.03 11.76 -4.01
N GLU A 746 -32.61 11.34 -2.89
CA GLU A 746 -33.31 12.22 -1.93
C GLU A 746 -32.46 13.43 -1.47
N GLU A 747 -31.15 13.24 -1.34
CA GLU A 747 -30.21 14.26 -0.87
C GLU A 747 -29.68 15.17 -1.99
N SER A 748 -29.92 14.87 -3.27
CA SER A 748 -29.45 15.69 -4.39
C SER A 748 -30.42 16.80 -4.74
N ALA A 749 -29.89 18.01 -4.92
CA ALA A 749 -30.63 19.17 -5.42
C ALA A 749 -30.82 19.13 -6.94
N HIS A 750 -29.91 18.48 -7.66
CA HIS A 750 -29.97 18.25 -9.09
C HIS A 750 -29.48 16.85 -9.43
N ILE A 751 -30.09 16.23 -10.43
CA ILE A 751 -29.70 14.90 -10.92
C ILE A 751 -29.31 15.02 -12.39
N ILE A 752 -28.13 14.51 -12.74
CA ILE A 752 -27.65 14.43 -14.12
C ILE A 752 -27.47 12.94 -14.44
N ILE A 753 -28.25 12.43 -15.39
CA ILE A 753 -28.20 11.02 -15.81
C ILE A 753 -27.43 10.91 -17.12
N GLY A 754 -26.29 10.22 -17.07
CA GLY A 754 -25.42 9.96 -18.22
C GLY A 754 -25.87 8.79 -19.08
N GLN A 755 -25.18 8.61 -20.20
CA GLN A 755 -25.35 7.45 -21.05
C GLN A 755 -24.78 6.19 -20.39
N ALA A 756 -25.50 5.08 -20.52
CA ALA A 756 -25.10 3.80 -19.94
C ALA A 756 -23.76 3.27 -20.51
N ASP A 757 -22.99 2.57 -19.67
CA ASP A 757 -21.71 1.94 -20.08
C ASP A 757 -21.98 0.62 -20.82
N GLY A 758 -21.69 0.56 -22.12
CA GLY A 758 -22.04 -0.52 -23.05
C GLY A 758 -21.15 -1.76 -22.96
N VAL A 759 -21.07 -2.42 -21.80
CA VAL A 759 -20.35 -3.69 -21.66
C VAL A 759 -21.34 -4.81 -21.31
N GLY A 760 -21.88 -5.51 -22.33
CA GLY A 760 -22.84 -6.60 -22.14
C GLY A 760 -23.38 -7.20 -23.44
N VAL A 761 -24.02 -8.38 -23.34
CA VAL A 761 -24.38 -9.30 -24.45
C VAL A 761 -25.63 -8.86 -25.24
N ASP A 762 -26.43 -7.91 -24.72
CA ASP A 762 -27.60 -7.36 -25.41
C ASP A 762 -27.44 -5.84 -25.58
N PRO A 763 -27.05 -5.34 -26.77
CA PRO A 763 -27.01 -3.91 -27.03
C PRO A 763 -28.44 -3.35 -27.06
N VAL A 764 -28.86 -2.74 -25.96
CA VAL A 764 -30.04 -1.90 -25.91
C VAL A 764 -29.78 -0.62 -26.74
N PRO A 765 -30.80 -0.03 -27.40
CA PRO A 765 -30.68 1.29 -27.99
C PRO A 765 -30.00 2.30 -27.06
N ALA A 766 -28.98 2.95 -27.59
CA ALA A 766 -28.17 3.93 -26.88
C ALA A 766 -29.07 5.02 -26.27
N GLY A 767 -29.08 5.14 -24.94
CA GLY A 767 -29.86 6.15 -24.22
C GLY A 767 -31.18 5.67 -23.60
N LYS A 768 -31.69 4.47 -23.94
CA LYS A 768 -32.96 3.97 -23.38
C LYS A 768 -32.96 3.89 -21.85
N ALA A 769 -31.89 3.36 -21.24
CA ALA A 769 -31.76 3.28 -19.78
C ALA A 769 -31.86 4.66 -19.10
N ARG A 770 -31.18 5.66 -19.68
CA ARG A 770 -31.20 7.06 -19.20
C ARG A 770 -32.60 7.64 -19.33
N GLU A 771 -33.23 7.49 -20.49
CA GLU A 771 -34.56 8.03 -20.76
C GLU A 771 -35.63 7.39 -19.88
N THR A 772 -35.61 6.07 -19.71
CA THR A 772 -36.49 5.35 -18.79
C THR A 772 -36.34 5.88 -17.36
N LEU A 773 -35.11 6.04 -16.88
CA LEU A 773 -34.86 6.53 -15.53
C LEU A 773 -35.28 8.00 -15.35
N VAL A 774 -34.96 8.89 -16.31
CA VAL A 774 -35.35 10.31 -16.26
C VAL A 774 -36.87 10.45 -16.27
N GLN A 775 -37.57 9.75 -17.18
CA GLN A 775 -39.03 9.77 -17.24
C GLN A 775 -39.67 9.27 -15.94
N TYR A 776 -39.10 8.21 -15.36
CA TYR A 776 -39.58 7.68 -14.08
C TYR A 776 -39.35 8.67 -12.93
N LEU A 777 -38.19 9.32 -12.88
CA LEU A 777 -37.90 10.34 -11.86
C LEU A 777 -38.86 11.54 -11.99
N HIS A 778 -39.12 12.02 -13.22
CA HIS A 778 -40.10 13.08 -13.48
C HIS A 778 -41.50 12.70 -13.01
N SER A 779 -41.98 11.48 -13.33
CA SER A 779 -43.31 11.02 -12.88
C SER A 779 -43.44 10.86 -11.36
N HIS A 780 -42.31 10.88 -10.63
CA HIS A 780 -42.25 10.84 -9.17
C HIS A 780 -41.78 12.19 -8.56
N GLY A 781 -41.96 13.30 -9.29
CA GLY A 781 -41.78 14.66 -8.77
C GLY A 781 -40.35 15.17 -8.79
N ARG A 782 -39.42 14.49 -9.48
CA ARG A 782 -38.00 14.88 -9.61
C ARG A 782 -37.71 15.58 -10.94
N GLU A 783 -38.41 16.67 -11.21
CA GLU A 783 -38.25 17.52 -12.42
C GLU A 783 -36.82 18.07 -12.60
N ASP A 784 -36.02 18.05 -11.53
CA ASP A 784 -34.59 18.40 -11.51
C ASP A 784 -33.68 17.35 -12.16
N ALA A 785 -34.23 16.22 -12.62
CA ALA A 785 -33.49 15.20 -13.35
C ALA A 785 -33.26 15.58 -14.82
N ILE A 786 -31.98 15.68 -15.20
CA ILE A 786 -31.53 16.14 -16.51
C ILE A 786 -30.83 15.00 -17.24
N SER A 787 -31.23 14.79 -18.49
CA SER A 787 -30.56 13.87 -19.41
C SER A 787 -29.26 14.50 -19.92
N MET A 788 -28.13 13.82 -19.70
CA MET A 788 -26.85 14.20 -20.30
C MET A 788 -26.66 13.42 -21.61
N PRO A 789 -26.60 14.11 -22.77
CA PRO A 789 -26.48 13.47 -24.08
C PRO A 789 -25.14 12.75 -24.23
N ASP A 790 -24.06 13.42 -23.86
CA ASP A 790 -22.69 12.92 -23.94
C ASP A 790 -21.81 13.55 -22.83
N PRO A 791 -20.63 12.96 -22.53
CA PRO A 791 -19.77 13.44 -21.45
C PRO A 791 -19.25 14.87 -21.58
N SER A 792 -19.18 15.43 -22.80
CA SER A 792 -18.69 16.79 -23.02
C SER A 792 -19.68 17.86 -22.57
N ALA A 793 -20.96 17.51 -22.39
CA ALA A 793 -21.98 18.39 -21.85
C ALA A 793 -21.88 18.56 -20.31
N LEU A 794 -21.20 17.64 -19.60
CA LEU A 794 -21.14 17.66 -18.14
C LEU A 794 -20.60 18.98 -17.55
N PRO A 795 -19.49 19.56 -18.04
CA PRO A 795 -18.92 20.78 -17.48
C PRO A 795 -19.87 21.97 -17.59
N GLU A 796 -20.58 22.12 -18.71
CA GLU A 796 -21.54 23.20 -18.92
C GLU A 796 -22.77 23.04 -18.01
N LEU A 797 -23.30 21.81 -17.89
CA LEU A 797 -24.39 21.50 -16.97
C LEU A 797 -24.02 21.83 -15.52
N VAL A 798 -22.85 21.38 -15.08
CA VAL A 798 -22.36 21.64 -13.72
C VAL A 798 -22.08 23.13 -13.51
N SER A 799 -21.49 23.82 -14.49
CA SER A 799 -21.23 25.26 -14.40
C SER A 799 -22.50 26.10 -14.29
N ARG A 800 -23.62 25.63 -14.87
CA ARG A 800 -24.92 26.31 -14.80
C ARG A 800 -25.64 26.07 -13.47
N LEU A 801 -25.47 24.88 -12.88
CA LEU A 801 -26.21 24.45 -11.69
C LEU A 801 -25.45 24.72 -10.38
N GLY A 802 -24.12 24.57 -10.42
CA GLY A 802 -23.23 24.56 -9.27
C GLY A 802 -22.91 25.95 -8.74
N GLN A 803 -22.73 26.01 -7.42
CA GLN A 803 -22.31 27.18 -6.67
C GLN A 803 -21.21 26.80 -5.68
N GLU A 804 -20.48 27.79 -5.15
CA GLU A 804 -19.47 27.56 -4.12
C GLU A 804 -20.04 26.77 -2.93
N GLY A 805 -19.29 25.77 -2.46
CA GLY A 805 -19.68 24.88 -1.38
C GLY A 805 -20.58 23.70 -1.81
N ASP A 806 -20.98 23.62 -3.08
CA ASP A 806 -21.70 22.46 -3.61
C ASP A 806 -20.74 21.29 -3.89
N PHE A 807 -21.27 20.07 -3.85
CA PHE A 807 -20.55 18.84 -4.17
C PHE A 807 -21.14 18.21 -5.42
N VAL A 808 -20.28 17.88 -6.39
CA VAL A 808 -20.63 17.04 -7.54
C VAL A 808 -20.22 15.61 -7.22
N VAL A 809 -21.19 14.71 -7.18
CA VAL A 809 -20.98 13.31 -6.82
C VAL A 809 -21.21 12.45 -8.06
N CYS A 810 -20.11 11.99 -8.67
CA CYS A 810 -20.13 11.12 -9.84
C CYS A 810 -20.17 9.66 -9.41
N MET A 811 -21.24 8.96 -9.80
CA MET A 811 -21.55 7.57 -9.41
C MET A 811 -21.64 6.68 -10.65
N GLY A 812 -21.04 5.49 -10.60
CA GLY A 812 -21.26 4.42 -11.56
C GLY A 812 -19.99 3.71 -12.09
N PHE A 813 -20.00 3.35 -13.36
CA PHE A 813 -18.99 2.48 -13.98
C PHE A 813 -17.72 3.24 -14.40
N ARG A 814 -16.88 2.63 -15.25
CA ARG A 814 -15.53 3.17 -15.56
C ARG A 814 -15.58 4.56 -16.21
N SER A 815 -16.58 4.82 -17.03
CA SER A 815 -16.67 6.09 -17.74
C SER A 815 -16.99 7.25 -16.80
N SER A 816 -17.85 7.08 -15.80
CA SER A 816 -18.15 8.12 -14.81
C SER A 816 -16.90 8.57 -14.04
N THR A 817 -15.98 7.65 -13.72
CA THR A 817 -14.69 7.99 -13.10
C THR A 817 -13.82 8.88 -13.99
N LEU A 818 -13.83 8.66 -15.31
CA LEU A 818 -13.12 9.53 -16.26
C LEU A 818 -13.76 10.92 -16.29
N TRP A 819 -15.09 11.00 -16.25
CA TRP A 819 -15.82 12.27 -16.20
C TRP A 819 -15.45 13.05 -14.93
N ALA A 820 -15.49 12.41 -13.76
CA ALA A 820 -15.18 13.02 -12.48
C ALA A 820 -13.76 13.61 -12.45
N ARG A 821 -12.76 12.85 -12.90
CA ARG A 821 -11.35 13.28 -12.91
C ARG A 821 -11.07 14.42 -13.89
N ALA A 822 -11.77 14.46 -15.02
CA ALA A 822 -11.62 15.52 -16.00
C ALA A 822 -12.35 16.82 -15.59
N LEU A 823 -13.44 16.70 -14.84
CA LEU A 823 -14.39 17.78 -14.60
C LEU A 823 -13.77 19.03 -13.96
N ALA A 824 -12.87 18.88 -12.97
CA ALA A 824 -12.22 20.03 -12.33
C ALA A 824 -11.44 20.89 -13.34
N GLY A 825 -10.69 20.24 -14.25
CA GLY A 825 -9.96 20.93 -15.30
C GLY A 825 -10.89 21.58 -16.33
N GLN A 826 -11.96 20.87 -16.70
CA GLN A 826 -12.95 21.37 -17.66
C GLN A 826 -13.73 22.57 -17.13
N LEU A 827 -14.14 22.57 -15.85
CA LEU A 827 -14.80 23.70 -15.21
C LEU A 827 -13.89 24.92 -15.12
N LYS A 828 -12.59 24.73 -14.82
CA LYS A 828 -11.61 25.82 -14.84
C LYS A 828 -11.43 26.41 -16.24
N ALA A 829 -11.47 25.57 -17.28
CA ALA A 829 -11.34 26.00 -18.67
C ALA A 829 -12.56 26.80 -19.19
N LEU A 830 -13.76 26.54 -18.67
CA LEU A 830 -14.96 27.30 -19.02
C LEU A 830 -14.95 28.75 -18.49
N GLY A 831 -14.08 29.07 -17.52
CA GLY A 831 -14.04 30.36 -16.86
C GLY A 831 -15.22 30.57 -15.91
N ASN A 832 -15.11 31.56 -15.01
CA ASN A 832 -16.14 31.83 -14.01
C ASN A 832 -17.33 32.57 -14.68
N PRO A 833 -18.56 32.02 -14.75
CA PRO A 833 -19.67 32.72 -15.39
C PRO A 833 -20.12 33.97 -14.62
N GLY A 834 -19.66 34.14 -13.37
CA GLY A 834 -20.05 35.22 -12.46
C GLY A 834 -19.34 36.58 -12.63
N MET A 835 -18.54 36.78 -13.69
CA MET A 835 -17.95 38.10 -14.01
C MET A 835 -18.11 38.47 -15.50
N LYS A 836 -19.28 38.24 -16.07
CA LYS A 836 -19.80 39.11 -17.14
C LYS A 836 -20.87 39.99 -16.51
N GLY A 837 -20.41 41.08 -15.91
CA GLY A 837 -21.30 42.13 -15.43
C GLY A 837 -22.09 42.73 -16.60
N ASP A 838 -23.26 43.24 -16.26
CA ASP A 838 -24.00 44.20 -17.08
C ASP A 838 -23.04 45.22 -17.71
N GLN A 839 -22.91 45.16 -19.03
CA GLN A 839 -22.56 46.26 -19.91
C GLN A 839 -23.52 46.26 -21.09
#